data_AF-A0A2E6WEP0-F1
#
_entry.id   AF-A0A2E6WEP0-F1
#
_cell.length_a   1.000
_cell.length_b   1.000
_cell.length_c   1.000
_cell.angle_alpha   90.00
_cell.angle_beta   90.00
_cell.angle_gamma   90.00
#
_symmetry.space_group_name_H-M   'P 1'
#
loop_
_entity.id
_entity.type
_entity.pdbx_description
1 polymer ?
#
loop_
_entity_poly.entity_id
_entity_poly.type
_entity_poly.pdbx_seq_one_letter_code
_entity_poly.pdbx_strand_id
1 'polypeptide(L)'
;MKYSSCLAILLIVTLLTGPSFAQDGPPPPKPEYPPHTQVLDGYQKVVSTADGARSMYTLYVRSKDGNVYAELPPNYATKRYFFALTVASGDKYAGLQSGEMYVYWRRYNNRLALIAPDLDTRATGDPESASSVNRLFTDSIILNVPIVTIGPGGGPVIDLDYLLVGKATKFFGPQFRNQELMGMYKLQKAKAFPSNVELAFELPTSTGKLSAIHYSISELTSKSGYRPRLADERIGYFTTSYSDLSQYVDDKTDVQFINRWHLEKRDPRLKISPPKNPIIFYIEHTTPVRYRRWVKDGVLAWNAAFEKIGISDAIQVYYQDAQTGAHMDKDPEDVRYNFVRWLNNDIGTAIGPSRVDPNTGQILDADIILTDGWIRHFRYEFDSLLPSIMMEGYSPETLGWLADNPNWDPRISFAHPAQRNHLKKKFAEMSREPFSGHPLTKVDGTLLGDDEYDGLIGRTSQVNGACLAARGMAFDVAVMRMAYQIRAALDEPAGEEKEEEKEEEKEEEKEEEKEEEKEEEVILDGMPESFIGPQLYHLVAHEVGHTLGLRHNFKASAAYTLDEINTAANKGKPIVGSVMDYTPTNIRFDAGDTQGDYAMLGIGPYDYWAIEYGYSFESDLKPILARVTDPKLQFATDEDTLGPDPLARRYDYGKDPLNFANEQIQLATLYRSQLLEKFVKNGDSWAKARRGYEITLSLQARAISMMANWIGGVHVLRDKKGDEGNRAPLQVVPVEQQRAALKFVVETAFQDEIYALTPELLERMTTSKKLGGSVSSAMRDYDWPIHDRVGALQASTLTSVLNPTTLRRVYDNEFRIPADQDALTLPEVLDTVTGAIWGELGVPLEAATNVRKPAISSLRRNLQREHVNRLIDLSMTNNGSNESFKPISNLARAQLRTLAGRVTAYREANAEKLDAYSRAHLEEVENAITKAMEADFVISK
;
A
#
# COMPACT_ATOMS: atom_id res chain seq x y z
N MET A 1 -69.68 36.58 40.31
CA MET A 1 -71.08 36.33 40.75
C MET A 1 -71.01 35.12 41.68
N LYS A 2 -70.91 35.32 43.00
CA LYS A 2 -71.99 35.33 44.01
C LYS A 2 -72.94 34.10 43.85
N TYR A 3 -73.23 33.26 44.84
CA TYR A 3 -73.58 33.53 46.25
C TYR A 3 -73.42 32.29 47.14
N SER A 4 -73.12 32.53 48.42
CA SER A 4 -73.30 31.65 49.57
C SER A 4 -74.77 31.37 49.91
N SER A 5 -75.03 30.27 50.64
CA SER A 5 -75.88 30.18 51.86
C SER A 5 -75.83 28.73 52.39
N CYS A 6 -75.19 28.45 53.53
CA CYS A 6 -75.73 28.39 54.90
C CYS A 6 -76.69 27.22 55.18
N LEU A 7 -76.29 26.29 56.04
CA LEU A 7 -76.97 26.00 57.32
C LEU A 7 -76.08 25.14 58.24
N ALA A 8 -76.10 25.48 59.53
CA ALA A 8 -75.40 24.80 60.62
C ALA A 8 -76.41 24.07 61.52
N ILE A 9 -76.08 22.89 62.04
CA ILE A 9 -76.61 22.36 63.32
C ILE A 9 -75.50 21.59 64.05
N LEU A 10 -75.37 21.93 65.34
CA LEU A 10 -74.54 21.39 66.41
C LEU A 10 -74.83 19.91 66.75
N LEU A 11 -73.83 19.17 67.22
CA LEU A 11 -73.96 18.40 68.48
C LEU A 11 -72.59 18.08 69.10
N ILE A 12 -72.54 18.14 70.43
CA ILE A 12 -71.36 18.06 71.29
C ILE A 12 -71.08 16.61 71.74
N VAL A 13 -69.83 16.20 71.49
CA VAL A 13 -68.86 15.39 72.28
C VAL A 13 -69.34 14.41 73.36
N THR A 14 -68.91 13.15 73.26
CA THR A 14 -68.31 12.42 74.40
C THR A 14 -67.18 11.50 73.94
N LEU A 15 -66.06 11.57 74.66
CA LEU A 15 -64.79 10.86 74.43
C LEU A 15 -64.86 9.37 74.81
N LEU A 16 -64.26 8.51 73.98
CA LEU A 16 -63.69 7.21 74.35
C LEU A 16 -62.33 7.07 73.64
N THR A 17 -61.28 6.88 74.44
CA THR A 17 -59.89 6.72 74.00
C THR A 17 -59.67 5.34 73.35
N GLY A 18 -59.32 5.32 72.07
CA GLY A 18 -58.71 4.18 71.38
C GLY A 18 -57.23 4.45 71.09
N PRO A 19 -56.38 3.41 70.95
CA PRO A 19 -54.94 3.59 70.77
C PRO A 19 -54.64 4.29 69.44
N SER A 20 -53.71 5.25 69.50
CA SER A 20 -53.21 5.95 68.33
C SER A 20 -52.46 4.96 67.44
N PHE A 21 -53.07 4.58 66.31
CA PHE A 21 -52.32 3.99 65.21
C PHE A 21 -51.55 5.13 64.55
N ALA A 22 -50.22 5.07 64.66
CA ALA A 22 -49.33 5.85 63.84
C ALA A 22 -49.68 5.57 62.37
N GLN A 23 -50.05 6.61 61.63
CA GLN A 23 -50.11 6.57 60.18
C GLN A 23 -48.66 6.38 59.71
N ASP A 24 -48.33 5.18 59.24
CA ASP A 24 -47.09 4.95 58.50
C ASP A 24 -47.06 5.96 57.35
N GLY A 25 -46.02 6.80 57.34
CA GLY A 25 -45.75 7.71 56.22
C GLY A 25 -45.60 6.92 54.92
N PRO A 26 -45.75 7.57 53.75
CA PRO A 26 -45.59 6.89 52.47
C PRO A 26 -44.25 6.13 52.45
N PRO A 27 -44.22 4.87 51.97
CA PRO A 27 -43.00 4.08 51.96
C PRO A 27 -41.92 4.86 51.21
N PRO A 28 -40.65 4.79 51.66
CA PRO A 28 -39.56 5.47 50.99
C PRO A 28 -39.56 5.06 49.51
N PRO A 29 -39.28 6.00 48.59
CA PRO A 29 -39.27 5.70 47.16
C PRO A 29 -38.33 4.52 46.92
N LYS A 30 -38.82 3.50 46.19
CA LYS A 30 -37.97 2.37 45.81
C LYS A 30 -36.74 2.93 45.08
N PRO A 31 -35.52 2.53 45.47
CA PRO A 31 -34.31 3.02 44.80
C PRO A 31 -34.37 2.67 43.32
N GLU A 32 -33.94 3.61 42.47
CA GLU A 32 -33.97 3.47 41.00
C GLU A 32 -33.17 2.24 40.53
N TYR A 33 -32.15 1.84 41.29
CA TYR A 33 -31.27 0.72 41.01
C TYR A 33 -31.08 -0.17 42.25
N PRO A 34 -30.78 -1.47 42.07
CA PRO A 34 -30.35 -2.34 43.16
C PRO A 34 -29.07 -1.82 43.84
N PRO A 35 -28.84 -2.08 45.14
CA PRO A 35 -27.60 -1.69 45.84
C PRO A 35 -26.35 -2.28 45.17
N HIS A 36 -25.27 -1.50 45.05
CA HIS A 36 -24.03 -1.99 44.42
C HIS A 36 -23.42 -3.18 45.15
N THR A 37 -23.61 -3.29 46.47
CA THR A 37 -23.15 -4.44 47.26
C THR A 37 -23.82 -5.75 46.83
N GLN A 38 -25.04 -5.69 46.30
CA GLN A 38 -25.74 -6.84 45.76
C GLN A 38 -25.30 -7.14 44.32
N VAL A 39 -25.13 -6.11 43.49
CA VAL A 39 -24.79 -6.29 42.07
C VAL A 39 -23.32 -6.72 41.87
N LEU A 40 -22.42 -6.21 42.72
CA LEU A 40 -20.99 -6.51 42.69
C LEU A 40 -20.60 -7.72 43.56
N ASP A 41 -21.58 -8.48 44.07
CA ASP A 41 -21.30 -9.69 44.85
C ASP A 41 -20.53 -10.72 44.00
N GLY A 42 -19.43 -11.24 44.56
CA GLY A 42 -18.51 -12.15 43.88
C GLY A 42 -17.61 -11.51 42.81
N TYR A 43 -17.64 -10.18 42.62
CA TYR A 43 -16.70 -9.47 41.76
C TYR A 43 -15.50 -8.93 42.53
N GLN A 44 -14.34 -8.94 41.88
CA GLN A 44 -13.09 -8.40 42.40
C GLN A 44 -12.73 -7.13 41.64
N LYS A 45 -12.40 -6.07 42.37
CA LYS A 45 -11.91 -4.83 41.78
C LYS A 45 -10.54 -5.07 41.13
N VAL A 46 -10.38 -4.66 39.87
CA VAL A 46 -9.10 -4.71 39.16
C VAL A 46 -8.19 -3.61 39.68
N VAL A 47 -6.96 -3.97 40.04
CA VAL A 47 -5.90 -3.02 40.46
C VAL A 47 -4.70 -3.24 39.55
N SER A 48 -4.37 -2.23 38.74
CA SER A 48 -3.29 -2.34 37.74
C SER A 48 -2.11 -1.40 38.01
N THR A 49 -2.19 -0.55 39.02
CA THR A 49 -1.07 0.30 39.45
C THR A 49 -0.60 -0.12 40.84
N ALA A 50 0.72 -0.12 41.07
CA ALA A 50 1.31 -0.54 42.34
C ALA A 50 0.91 0.36 43.52
N ASP A 51 0.61 1.63 43.24
CA ASP A 51 0.16 2.63 44.20
C ASP A 51 -1.37 2.62 44.44
N GLY A 52 -2.13 1.81 43.71
CA GLY A 52 -3.59 1.77 43.80
C GLY A 52 -4.29 3.05 43.33
N ALA A 53 -3.64 3.87 42.49
CA ALA A 53 -4.21 5.07 41.90
C ALA A 53 -5.61 4.82 41.34
N ARG A 54 -6.50 5.81 41.49
CA ARG A 54 -7.87 5.73 40.98
C ARG A 54 -7.84 5.60 39.47
N SER A 55 -8.46 4.53 38.96
CA SER A 55 -8.57 4.29 37.52
C SER A 55 -9.66 5.15 36.87
N MET A 56 -9.53 5.37 35.56
CA MET A 56 -10.49 6.09 34.72
C MET A 56 -11.88 5.43 34.83
N TYR A 57 -11.96 4.15 34.48
CA TYR A 57 -13.08 3.27 34.82
C TYR A 57 -12.64 2.33 35.93
N THR A 58 -13.46 2.18 36.96
CA THR A 58 -13.21 1.13 37.96
C THR A 58 -13.78 -0.17 37.43
N LEU A 59 -12.90 -1.12 37.10
CA LEU A 59 -13.30 -2.43 36.59
C LEU A 59 -13.50 -3.42 37.74
N TYR A 60 -14.54 -4.23 37.62
CA TYR A 60 -14.87 -5.32 38.54
C TYR A 60 -14.99 -6.60 37.71
N VAL A 61 -14.21 -7.63 38.04
CA VAL A 61 -14.17 -8.89 37.30
C VAL A 61 -14.66 -10.03 38.18
N ARG A 62 -15.50 -10.90 37.64
CA ARG A 62 -15.96 -12.11 38.31
C ARG A 62 -15.21 -13.33 37.79
N SER A 63 -14.36 -13.92 38.63
CA SER A 63 -13.41 -14.97 38.21
C SER A 63 -14.06 -16.26 37.70
N LYS A 64 -15.32 -16.55 38.07
CA LYS A 64 -15.99 -17.82 37.70
C LYS A 64 -16.38 -17.91 36.22
N ASP A 65 -16.69 -16.77 35.61
CA ASP A 65 -17.23 -16.67 34.24
C ASP A 65 -16.55 -15.56 33.42
N GLY A 66 -15.61 -14.83 34.00
CA GLY A 66 -14.89 -13.76 33.32
C GLY A 66 -15.72 -12.50 33.09
N ASN A 67 -16.92 -12.39 33.69
CA ASN A 67 -17.79 -11.24 33.48
C ASN A 67 -17.17 -9.95 34.04
N VAL A 68 -17.31 -8.84 33.30
CA VAL A 68 -16.69 -7.56 33.62
C VAL A 68 -17.73 -6.45 33.72
N TYR A 69 -17.74 -5.77 34.86
CA TYR A 69 -18.46 -4.52 35.07
C TYR A 69 -17.50 -3.34 35.12
N ALA A 70 -17.94 -2.19 34.61
CA ALA A 70 -17.21 -0.94 34.70
C ALA A 70 -18.05 0.12 35.39
N GLU A 71 -17.51 0.72 36.43
CA GLU A 71 -18.01 1.95 37.00
C GLU A 71 -17.33 3.15 36.32
N LEU A 72 -18.13 3.97 35.65
CA LEU A 72 -17.68 5.23 35.05
C LEU A 72 -17.49 6.30 36.13
N PRO A 73 -16.66 7.34 35.91
CA PRO A 73 -16.53 8.43 36.88
C PRO A 73 -17.83 9.25 36.93
N PRO A 74 -18.19 9.89 38.07
CA PRO A 74 -19.45 10.65 38.19
C PRO A 74 -19.65 11.74 37.14
N ASN A 75 -18.56 12.33 36.63
CA ASN A 75 -18.57 13.36 35.59
C ASN A 75 -18.41 12.80 34.16
N TYR A 76 -18.69 11.52 33.92
CA TYR A 76 -18.50 10.84 32.63
C TYR A 76 -19.08 11.59 31.42
N ALA A 77 -20.21 12.29 31.59
CA ALA A 77 -20.91 12.98 30.51
C ALA A 77 -20.14 14.19 29.96
N THR A 78 -19.21 14.75 30.75
CA THR A 78 -18.35 15.87 30.35
C THR A 78 -17.07 15.43 29.66
N LYS A 79 -16.78 14.13 29.69
CA LYS A 79 -15.54 13.55 29.17
C LYS A 79 -15.71 13.11 27.73
N ARG A 80 -14.58 12.93 27.06
CA ARG A 80 -14.46 12.37 25.72
C ARG A 80 -13.54 11.17 25.81
N TYR A 81 -13.90 10.13 25.09
CA TYR A 81 -13.18 8.86 25.12
C TYR A 81 -12.79 8.46 23.72
N PHE A 82 -11.66 7.79 23.63
CA PHE A 82 -11.15 7.21 22.41
C PHE A 82 -11.11 5.70 22.58
N PHE A 83 -11.85 4.99 21.73
CA PHE A 83 -11.87 3.53 21.67
C PHE A 83 -10.97 3.12 20.51
N ALA A 84 -9.82 2.56 20.82
CA ALA A 84 -8.95 1.91 19.85
C ALA A 84 -9.20 0.40 19.87
N LEU A 85 -9.44 -0.16 18.70
CA LEU A 85 -9.80 -1.57 18.53
C LEU A 85 -8.63 -2.30 17.90
N THR A 86 -8.33 -3.52 18.33
CA THR A 86 -7.31 -4.36 17.68
C THR A 86 -7.74 -5.82 17.71
N VAL A 87 -7.61 -6.54 16.59
CA VAL A 87 -7.69 -8.00 16.57
C VAL A 87 -6.32 -8.55 16.96
N ALA A 88 -6.13 -8.88 18.23
CA ALA A 88 -4.82 -9.21 18.82
C ALA A 88 -4.32 -10.63 18.48
N SER A 89 -5.20 -11.57 18.14
CA SER A 89 -4.82 -12.93 17.76
C SER A 89 -5.89 -13.62 16.91
N GLY A 90 -5.55 -14.77 16.32
CA GLY A 90 -6.50 -15.56 15.53
C GLY A 90 -6.79 -14.97 14.15
N ASP A 91 -5.96 -14.05 13.67
CA ASP A 91 -5.97 -13.52 12.31
C ASP A 91 -4.58 -13.57 11.67
N LYS A 92 -4.48 -13.55 10.34
CA LYS A 92 -3.19 -13.58 9.63
C LYS A 92 -2.43 -12.26 9.81
N TYR A 93 -3.15 -11.15 10.00
CA TYR A 93 -2.63 -9.82 10.32
C TYR A 93 -2.92 -9.45 11.78
N ALA A 94 -3.02 -10.45 12.66
CA ALA A 94 -3.26 -10.21 14.08
C ALA A 94 -2.24 -9.23 14.66
N GLY A 95 -2.76 -8.28 15.42
CA GLY A 95 -2.01 -7.16 15.96
C GLY A 95 -2.14 -5.86 15.16
N LEU A 96 -2.71 -5.91 13.95
CA LEU A 96 -3.00 -4.72 13.16
C LEU A 96 -4.05 -3.85 13.84
N GLN A 97 -3.73 -2.55 13.94
CA GLN A 97 -4.65 -1.54 14.44
C GLN A 97 -5.96 -1.64 13.69
N SER A 98 -7.03 -1.92 14.41
CA SER A 98 -8.41 -1.87 13.91
C SER A 98 -9.05 -0.51 14.08
N GLY A 99 -10.34 -0.42 13.78
CA GLY A 99 -11.05 0.85 13.80
C GLY A 99 -10.95 1.59 15.11
N GLU A 100 -11.30 2.86 15.07
CA GLU A 100 -11.27 3.75 16.21
C GLU A 100 -12.60 4.49 16.34
N MET A 101 -12.93 4.90 17.56
CA MET A 101 -14.11 5.72 17.80
C MET A 101 -13.81 6.83 18.79
N TYR A 102 -14.07 8.07 18.36
CA TYR A 102 -14.14 9.21 19.25
C TYR A 102 -15.56 9.38 19.76
N VAL A 103 -15.77 9.22 21.07
CA VAL A 103 -17.11 9.05 21.64
C VAL A 103 -17.28 9.73 22.99
N TYR A 104 -18.54 9.89 23.39
CA TYR A 104 -18.91 10.27 24.74
C TYR A 104 -20.16 9.53 25.21
N TRP A 105 -20.35 9.55 26.52
CA TRP A 105 -21.47 8.89 27.18
C TRP A 105 -22.58 9.90 27.48
N ARG A 106 -23.82 9.55 27.15
CA ARG A 106 -25.02 10.32 27.52
C ARG A 106 -26.05 9.42 28.17
N ARG A 107 -26.61 9.83 29.31
CA ARG A 107 -27.68 9.08 29.98
C ARG A 107 -29.04 9.36 29.36
N TYR A 108 -29.76 8.28 29.09
CA TYR A 108 -31.18 8.28 28.71
C TYR A 108 -31.90 7.34 29.67
N ASN A 109 -32.63 7.91 30.63
CA ASN A 109 -33.33 7.15 31.67
C ASN A 109 -32.37 6.18 32.40
N ASN A 110 -32.66 4.87 32.36
CA ASN A 110 -31.86 3.81 32.98
C ASN A 110 -30.77 3.23 32.06
N ARG A 111 -30.40 3.92 30.98
CA ARG A 111 -29.37 3.46 30.02
C ARG A 111 -28.34 4.56 29.75
N LEU A 112 -27.15 4.12 29.38
CA LEU A 112 -26.12 4.98 28.80
C LEU A 112 -26.03 4.71 27.30
N ALA A 113 -26.08 5.77 26.51
CA ALA A 113 -25.80 5.75 25.09
C ALA A 113 -24.34 6.14 24.85
N LEU A 114 -23.66 5.36 23.99
CA LEU A 114 -22.35 5.71 23.44
C LEU A 114 -22.60 6.50 22.15
N ILE A 115 -22.13 7.74 22.11
CA ILE A 115 -22.41 8.68 21.03
C ILE A 115 -21.11 9.09 20.36
N ALA A 116 -21.06 9.03 19.03
CA ALA A 116 -20.01 9.63 18.22
C ALA A 116 -20.46 11.04 17.79
N PRO A 117 -19.65 12.09 18.02
CA PRO A 117 -19.99 13.44 17.59
C PRO A 117 -19.87 13.60 16.07
N ASP A 118 -20.58 14.58 15.51
CA ASP A 118 -20.32 15.04 14.14
C ASP A 118 -18.97 15.78 14.10
N LEU A 119 -18.04 15.28 13.31
CA LEU A 119 -16.66 15.81 13.22
C LEU A 119 -16.37 16.43 11.85
N ASP A 120 -17.18 16.08 10.86
CA ASP A 120 -17.02 16.44 9.45
C ASP A 120 -17.50 17.86 9.19
N THR A 121 -18.38 18.42 10.02
CA THR A 121 -18.92 19.78 9.84
C THR A 121 -18.68 20.65 11.06
N ARG A 122 -18.17 21.87 10.85
CA ARG A 122 -17.93 22.87 11.90
C ARG A 122 -18.38 24.26 11.46
N ALA A 123 -18.40 25.18 12.42
CA ALA A 123 -18.65 26.59 12.19
C ALA A 123 -17.76 27.42 13.13
N THR A 124 -16.82 28.18 12.57
CA THR A 124 -15.91 29.06 13.33
C THR A 124 -16.27 30.55 13.24
N GLY A 125 -17.25 30.90 12.40
CA GLY A 125 -17.74 32.25 12.17
C GLY A 125 -18.72 32.76 13.24
N ASP A 126 -19.83 33.33 12.80
CA ASP A 126 -20.81 33.95 13.69
C ASP A 126 -21.62 32.93 14.53
N PRO A 127 -22.18 33.35 15.67
CA PRO A 127 -22.97 32.48 16.53
C PRO A 127 -24.20 31.87 15.85
N GLU A 128 -24.81 32.54 14.88
CA GLU A 128 -25.98 32.09 14.15
C GLU A 128 -25.63 30.92 13.22
N SER A 129 -24.52 31.01 12.49
CA SER A 129 -23.94 29.93 11.71
C SER A 129 -23.62 28.72 12.59
N ALA A 130 -22.96 28.93 13.73
CA ALA A 130 -22.69 27.86 14.69
C ALA A 130 -23.96 27.21 15.25
N SER A 131 -24.98 28.01 15.59
CA SER A 131 -26.27 27.50 16.02
C SER A 131 -27.00 26.73 14.91
N SER A 132 -26.85 27.13 13.64
CA SER A 132 -27.44 26.44 12.51
C SER A 132 -26.76 25.10 12.26
N VAL A 133 -25.42 25.06 12.22
CA VAL A 133 -24.63 23.82 12.06
C VAL A 133 -24.96 22.84 13.17
N ASN A 134 -24.94 23.25 14.44
CA ASN A 134 -25.28 22.39 15.58
C ASN A 134 -26.72 21.82 15.53
N ARG A 135 -27.63 22.49 14.81
CA ARG A 135 -29.02 22.02 14.63
C ARG A 135 -29.16 21.06 13.45
N LEU A 136 -28.38 21.24 12.39
CA LEU A 136 -28.46 20.48 11.14
C LEU A 136 -27.62 19.21 11.19
N PHE A 137 -26.41 19.29 11.75
CA PHE A 137 -25.43 18.22 11.82
C PHE A 137 -25.37 17.73 13.26
N THR A 138 -25.96 16.56 13.51
CA THR A 138 -26.16 16.04 14.86
C THR A 138 -25.38 14.76 15.09
N ASP A 139 -24.86 14.62 16.30
CA ASP A 139 -24.18 13.41 16.77
C ASP A 139 -25.00 12.12 16.59
N SER A 140 -24.31 10.99 16.46
CA SER A 140 -24.91 9.67 16.21
C SER A 140 -24.79 8.72 17.40
N ILE A 141 -25.90 8.08 17.78
CA ILE A 141 -25.88 7.00 18.77
C ILE A 141 -25.32 5.73 18.12
N ILE A 142 -24.17 5.25 18.60
CA ILE A 142 -23.54 4.02 18.11
C ILE A 142 -24.24 2.79 18.70
N LEU A 143 -24.41 2.80 20.02
CA LEU A 143 -25.04 1.74 20.79
C LEU A 143 -25.48 2.26 22.17
N ASN A 144 -26.08 1.40 22.98
CA ASN A 144 -26.43 1.72 24.35
C ASN A 144 -26.29 0.50 25.27
N VAL A 145 -26.13 0.75 26.57
CA VAL A 145 -25.92 -0.25 27.62
C VAL A 145 -26.77 0.11 28.84
N PRO A 146 -27.44 -0.87 29.50
CA PRO A 146 -28.19 -0.59 30.73
C PRO A 146 -27.26 -0.20 31.90
N ILE A 147 -27.74 0.70 32.76
CA ILE A 147 -27.10 0.97 34.05
C ILE A 147 -27.56 -0.10 35.04
N VAL A 148 -26.63 -0.92 35.54
CA VAL A 148 -26.96 -2.04 36.44
C VAL A 148 -27.05 -1.60 37.91
N THR A 149 -26.27 -0.61 38.31
CA THR A 149 -26.31 0.02 39.63
C THR A 149 -25.55 1.36 39.62
N ILE A 150 -25.56 2.09 40.73
CA ILE A 150 -24.66 3.21 40.99
C ILE A 150 -23.55 2.72 41.92
N GLY A 151 -22.32 2.81 41.45
CA GLY A 151 -21.15 2.25 42.12
C GLY A 151 -20.73 3.02 43.37
N PRO A 152 -19.79 2.47 44.16
CA PRO A 152 -19.29 3.09 45.38
C PRO A 152 -18.71 4.50 45.19
N GLY A 153 -18.17 4.79 44.01
CA GLY A 153 -17.62 6.10 43.63
C GLY A 153 -18.66 7.09 43.10
N GLY A 154 -19.95 6.72 43.08
CA GLY A 154 -21.08 7.57 42.70
C GLY A 154 -21.37 7.64 41.20
N GLY A 155 -20.69 6.82 40.38
CA GLY A 155 -20.90 6.75 38.95
C GLY A 155 -21.78 5.56 38.52
N PRO A 156 -22.31 5.57 37.29
CA PRO A 156 -23.08 4.45 36.77
C PRO A 156 -22.17 3.24 36.52
N VAL A 157 -22.66 2.05 36.90
CA VAL A 157 -22.03 0.77 36.58
C VAL A 157 -22.69 0.18 35.35
N ILE A 158 -21.88 -0.25 34.38
CA ILE A 158 -22.33 -0.86 33.13
C ILE A 158 -21.75 -2.27 32.96
N ASP A 159 -22.48 -3.10 32.23
CA ASP A 159 -22.06 -4.44 31.80
C ASP A 159 -21.18 -4.34 30.55
N LEU A 160 -19.88 -4.62 30.70
CA LEU A 160 -18.94 -4.56 29.59
C LEU A 160 -19.03 -5.79 28.69
N ASP A 161 -19.52 -6.93 29.15
CA ASP A 161 -19.70 -8.09 28.28
C ASP A 161 -20.88 -7.85 27.33
N TYR A 162 -21.98 -7.29 27.84
CA TYR A 162 -23.09 -6.86 27.00
C TYR A 162 -22.63 -5.88 25.91
N LEU A 163 -21.75 -4.93 26.29
CA LEU A 163 -21.26 -3.87 25.44
C LEU A 163 -20.21 -4.37 24.43
N LEU A 164 -19.11 -4.93 24.91
CA LEU A 164 -17.89 -5.21 24.14
C LEU A 164 -17.93 -6.59 23.47
N VAL A 165 -18.48 -7.60 24.14
CA VAL A 165 -18.64 -8.94 23.55
C VAL A 165 -19.95 -9.02 22.78
N GLY A 166 -21.06 -8.66 23.42
CA GLY A 166 -22.41 -8.72 22.86
C GLY A 166 -22.65 -7.77 21.68
N LYS A 167 -21.80 -6.75 21.49
CA LYS A 167 -21.80 -5.86 20.32
C LYS A 167 -20.50 -5.91 19.54
N ALA A 168 -19.69 -6.95 19.65
CA ALA A 168 -18.43 -7.09 18.89
C ALA A 168 -18.62 -6.88 17.37
N THR A 169 -19.75 -7.32 16.80
CA THR A 169 -20.07 -7.07 15.38
C THR A 169 -20.15 -5.59 15.00
N LYS A 170 -20.46 -4.69 15.94
CA LYS A 170 -20.48 -3.23 15.71
C LYS A 170 -19.10 -2.60 15.75
N PHE A 171 -18.16 -3.20 16.48
CA PHE A 171 -16.79 -2.71 16.61
C PHE A 171 -15.86 -3.31 15.54
N PHE A 172 -15.99 -4.63 15.29
CA PHE A 172 -15.08 -5.40 14.45
C PHE A 172 -15.73 -6.00 13.20
N GLY A 173 -16.98 -5.62 12.89
CA GLY A 173 -17.66 -6.04 11.66
C GLY A 173 -18.25 -7.46 11.68
N PRO A 174 -18.75 -7.94 10.52
CA PRO A 174 -19.53 -9.17 10.40
C PRO A 174 -18.75 -10.45 10.70
N GLN A 175 -17.42 -10.43 10.70
CA GLN A 175 -16.58 -11.56 11.07
C GLN A 175 -16.77 -12.03 12.52
N PHE A 176 -17.35 -11.20 13.39
CA PHE A 176 -17.74 -11.58 14.75
C PHE A 176 -19.27 -11.75 14.89
N ARG A 177 -19.99 -11.94 13.78
CA ARG A 177 -21.42 -12.27 13.79
C ARG A 177 -21.60 -13.78 13.90
N ASN A 178 -21.64 -14.29 15.13
CA ASN A 178 -21.89 -15.71 15.38
C ASN A 178 -23.04 -15.89 16.36
N GLN A 179 -24.23 -16.23 15.86
CA GLN A 179 -25.44 -16.42 16.68
C GLN A 179 -25.41 -17.73 17.48
N GLU A 180 -24.79 -18.78 16.96
CA GLU A 180 -24.75 -20.11 17.58
C GLU A 180 -23.79 -20.18 18.76
N LEU A 181 -22.69 -19.42 18.69
CA LEU A 181 -21.65 -19.37 19.73
C LEU A 181 -21.74 -18.11 20.61
N MET A 182 -22.89 -17.40 20.59
CA MET A 182 -23.09 -16.22 21.44
C MET A 182 -22.94 -16.57 22.92
N GLY A 183 -22.11 -15.81 23.62
CA GLY A 183 -21.80 -16.03 25.04
C GLY A 183 -20.63 -16.96 25.31
N MET A 184 -20.05 -17.59 24.28
CA MET A 184 -18.76 -18.28 24.40
C MET A 184 -17.61 -17.29 24.24
N TYR A 185 -17.08 -16.82 25.36
CA TYR A 185 -15.88 -16.00 25.38
C TYR A 185 -15.04 -16.30 26.62
N LYS A 186 -13.78 -15.87 26.58
CA LYS A 186 -12.86 -15.90 27.71
C LYS A 186 -12.22 -14.54 27.87
N LEU A 187 -12.33 -13.95 29.06
CA LEU A 187 -11.58 -12.76 29.42
C LEU A 187 -10.08 -13.12 29.44
N GLN A 188 -9.29 -12.51 28.57
CA GLN A 188 -7.84 -12.67 28.53
C GLN A 188 -7.14 -11.57 29.33
N LYS A 189 -7.65 -10.33 29.27
CA LYS A 189 -7.02 -9.16 29.89
C LYS A 189 -8.05 -8.19 30.42
N ALA A 190 -7.80 -7.66 31.61
CA ALA A 190 -8.49 -6.50 32.17
C ALA A 190 -7.49 -5.68 32.98
N LYS A 191 -7.08 -4.52 32.46
CA LYS A 191 -6.22 -3.56 33.17
C LYS A 191 -6.93 -2.22 33.31
N ALA A 192 -6.78 -1.56 34.45
CA ALA A 192 -7.44 -0.30 34.77
C ALA A 192 -6.42 0.74 35.29
N PHE A 193 -6.20 1.79 34.51
CA PHE A 193 -5.24 2.85 34.78
C PHE A 193 -5.93 4.21 34.93
N PRO A 194 -5.25 5.25 35.45
CA PRO A 194 -5.86 6.57 35.64
C PRO A 194 -6.44 7.22 34.39
N SER A 195 -5.86 6.94 33.20
CA SER A 195 -6.25 7.59 31.94
C SER A 195 -6.78 6.62 30.87
N ASN A 196 -6.74 5.31 31.12
CA ASN A 196 -7.20 4.29 30.16
C ASN A 196 -7.55 2.96 30.83
N VAL A 197 -8.27 2.11 30.10
CA VAL A 197 -8.50 0.71 30.45
C VAL A 197 -8.23 -0.19 29.25
N GLU A 198 -7.69 -1.38 29.51
CA GLU A 198 -7.33 -2.37 28.50
C GLU A 198 -8.10 -3.66 28.73
N LEU A 199 -8.88 -4.08 27.74
CA LEU A 199 -9.78 -5.23 27.82
C LEU A 199 -9.59 -6.15 26.62
N ALA A 200 -9.31 -7.42 26.86
CA ALA A 200 -9.15 -8.41 25.81
C ALA A 200 -10.06 -9.62 26.04
N PHE A 201 -10.75 -10.04 24.98
CA PHE A 201 -11.66 -11.18 25.00
C PHE A 201 -11.31 -12.15 23.86
N GLU A 202 -11.14 -13.42 24.19
CA GLU A 202 -11.08 -14.50 23.20
C GLU A 202 -12.49 -14.99 22.91
N LEU A 203 -12.85 -15.05 21.63
CA LEU A 203 -14.17 -15.48 21.17
C LEU A 203 -14.07 -16.07 19.75
N PRO A 204 -15.01 -16.95 19.35
CA PRO A 204 -15.02 -17.50 18.01
C PRO A 204 -15.54 -16.49 16.98
N THR A 205 -14.88 -16.44 15.82
CA THR A 205 -15.34 -15.73 14.62
C THR A 205 -16.56 -16.43 13.99
N SER A 206 -17.13 -15.84 12.94
CA SER A 206 -18.20 -16.42 12.12
C SER A 206 -17.79 -17.72 11.43
N THR A 207 -16.49 -17.98 11.29
CA THR A 207 -15.94 -19.25 10.74
C THR A 207 -15.65 -20.28 11.83
N GLY A 208 -15.86 -19.96 13.11
CA GLY A 208 -15.55 -20.81 14.26
C GLY A 208 -14.09 -20.75 14.73
N LYS A 209 -13.21 -20.00 14.04
CA LYS A 209 -11.82 -19.76 14.48
C LYS A 209 -11.79 -18.90 15.74
N LEU A 210 -11.03 -19.30 16.77
CA LEU A 210 -10.81 -18.49 17.97
C LEU A 210 -9.93 -17.28 17.64
N SER A 211 -10.35 -16.11 18.10
CA SER A 211 -9.66 -14.83 17.91
C SER A 211 -9.76 -13.99 19.17
N ALA A 212 -8.73 -13.21 19.47
CA ALA A 212 -8.75 -12.24 20.56
C ALA A 212 -9.05 -10.84 20.02
N ILE A 213 -10.12 -10.22 20.53
CA ILE A 213 -10.39 -8.79 20.31
C ILE A 213 -9.90 -7.98 21.49
N HIS A 214 -9.31 -6.83 21.22
CA HIS A 214 -8.76 -5.92 22.22
C HIS A 214 -9.41 -4.54 22.10
N TYR A 215 -9.77 -3.97 23.24
CA TYR A 215 -10.28 -2.63 23.41
C TYR A 215 -9.33 -1.85 24.31
N SER A 216 -8.68 -0.84 23.74
CA SER A 216 -7.98 0.18 24.50
C SER A 216 -8.86 1.43 24.56
N ILE A 217 -9.35 1.75 25.76
CA ILE A 217 -10.28 2.87 25.96
C ILE A 217 -9.57 3.92 26.80
N SER A 218 -9.33 5.09 26.21
CA SER A 218 -8.63 6.20 26.87
C SER A 218 -9.50 7.45 26.97
N GLU A 219 -9.21 8.31 27.93
CA GLU A 219 -9.80 9.65 28.04
C GLU A 219 -8.99 10.66 27.23
N LEU A 220 -9.66 11.39 26.34
CA LEU A 220 -9.05 12.52 25.63
C LEU A 220 -9.32 13.82 26.37
N THR A 221 -8.24 14.51 26.74
CA THR A 221 -8.33 15.80 27.43
C THR A 221 -8.29 16.95 26.44
N SER A 222 -9.21 17.91 26.58
CA SER A 222 -9.30 19.09 25.71
C SER A 222 -8.19 20.13 25.92
N LYS A 223 -7.18 19.84 26.75
CA LYS A 223 -6.12 20.77 27.18
C LYS A 223 -4.72 20.22 26.90
N SER A 224 -4.49 19.66 25.71
CA SER A 224 -3.16 19.13 25.36
C SER A 224 -2.12 20.21 25.09
N GLY A 225 -2.55 21.46 24.81
CA GLY A 225 -1.65 22.54 24.35
C GLY A 225 -1.17 22.37 22.90
N TYR A 226 -1.58 21.29 22.23
CA TYR A 226 -1.26 21.01 20.85
C TYR A 226 -1.88 22.07 19.92
N ARG A 227 -1.13 22.44 18.90
CA ARG A 227 -1.57 23.37 17.85
C ARG A 227 -1.64 22.62 16.52
N PRO A 228 -2.84 22.50 15.91
CA PRO A 228 -2.98 21.95 14.57
C PRO A 228 -2.13 22.72 13.56
N ARG A 229 -1.70 22.03 12.50
CA ARG A 229 -0.90 22.59 11.41
C ARG A 229 -1.67 22.37 10.11
N LEU A 230 -1.91 23.43 9.34
CA LEU A 230 -2.62 23.32 8.06
C LEU A 230 -1.84 22.44 7.08
N ALA A 231 -2.55 21.64 6.29
CA ALA A 231 -1.97 20.91 5.17
C ALA A 231 -1.63 21.85 4.01
N ASP A 232 -0.62 21.48 3.22
CA ASP A 232 -0.30 22.11 1.93
C ASP A 232 0.03 21.00 0.93
N GLU A 233 -0.59 21.04 -0.24
CA GLU A 233 -0.49 20.02 -1.28
C GLU A 233 0.93 19.78 -1.83
N ARG A 234 1.88 20.67 -1.51
CA ARG A 234 3.30 20.54 -1.88
C ARG A 234 4.05 19.53 -1.02
N ILE A 235 3.52 19.16 0.15
CA ILE A 235 4.16 18.27 1.11
C ILE A 235 3.15 17.20 1.56
N GLY A 236 3.49 15.94 1.31
CA GLY A 236 2.67 14.77 1.59
C GLY A 236 2.55 14.41 3.06
N TYR A 237 1.54 14.96 3.74
CA TYR A 237 1.06 14.48 5.04
C TYR A 237 -0.33 13.85 4.91
N PHE A 238 -0.60 12.82 5.72
CA PHE A 238 -1.98 12.42 6.02
C PHE A 238 -2.70 13.56 6.71
N THR A 239 -4.02 13.66 6.53
CA THR A 239 -4.78 14.81 7.02
C THR A 239 -5.99 14.41 7.84
N THR A 240 -6.34 15.30 8.77
CA THR A 240 -7.63 15.36 9.44
C THR A 240 -8.38 16.56 8.85
N SER A 241 -9.51 16.32 8.19
CA SER A 241 -10.28 17.35 7.49
C SER A 241 -11.66 17.59 8.09
N TYR A 242 -12.20 18.78 7.86
CA TYR A 242 -13.60 19.12 8.14
C TYR A 242 -14.08 20.26 7.23
N SER A 243 -15.39 20.32 7.01
CA SER A 243 -16.05 21.41 6.31
C SER A 243 -16.48 22.52 7.28
N ASP A 244 -15.96 23.72 7.12
CA ASP A 244 -16.38 24.92 7.85
C ASP A 244 -17.50 25.65 7.10
N LEU A 245 -18.75 25.28 7.36
CA LEU A 245 -19.93 25.87 6.70
C LEU A 245 -20.28 27.29 7.18
N SER A 246 -19.43 27.91 8.01
CA SER A 246 -19.49 29.35 8.27
C SER A 246 -18.65 30.17 7.27
N GLN A 247 -17.86 29.51 6.42
CA GLN A 247 -17.10 30.13 5.34
C GLN A 247 -17.90 30.07 4.03
N TYR A 248 -17.73 31.09 3.18
CA TYR A 248 -18.43 31.22 1.90
C TYR A 248 -17.50 31.21 0.68
N VAL A 249 -16.24 30.84 0.89
CA VAL A 249 -15.23 30.68 -0.15
C VAL A 249 -14.80 29.23 -0.11
N ASP A 250 -14.93 28.51 -1.22
CA ASP A 250 -14.72 27.06 -1.29
C ASP A 250 -13.38 26.63 -0.65
N ASP A 251 -12.27 27.31 -0.98
CA ASP A 251 -10.93 27.05 -0.42
C ASP A 251 -10.81 27.27 1.10
N LYS A 252 -11.77 27.95 1.72
CA LYS A 252 -11.84 28.16 3.18
C LYS A 252 -12.84 27.24 3.85
N THR A 253 -13.73 26.65 3.07
CA THR A 253 -14.74 25.71 3.55
C THR A 253 -14.09 24.36 3.83
N ASP A 254 -13.18 23.87 2.99
CA ASP A 254 -12.42 22.65 3.28
C ASP A 254 -11.17 22.96 4.11
N VAL A 255 -11.16 22.56 5.37
CA VAL A 255 -10.03 22.78 6.28
C VAL A 255 -9.36 21.44 6.57
N GLN A 256 -8.07 21.36 6.27
CA GLN A 256 -7.26 20.16 6.45
C GLN A 256 -6.07 20.45 7.36
N PHE A 257 -5.91 19.65 8.42
CA PHE A 257 -4.73 19.64 9.26
C PHE A 257 -3.85 18.45 8.94
N ILE A 258 -2.53 18.62 8.93
CA ILE A 258 -1.62 17.47 8.87
C ILE A 258 -1.70 16.66 10.17
N ASN A 259 -1.59 15.36 10.04
CA ASN A 259 -1.47 14.45 11.16
C ASN A 259 -0.01 14.46 11.65
N ARG A 260 0.23 14.79 12.93
CA ARG A 260 1.59 14.80 13.50
C ARG A 260 1.61 14.63 15.02
N TRP A 261 2.76 14.26 15.56
CA TRP A 261 2.98 14.16 17.01
C TRP A 261 3.06 15.54 17.69
N HIS A 262 2.66 15.60 18.96
CA HIS A 262 2.86 16.79 19.79
C HIS A 262 4.27 16.83 20.36
N LEU A 263 5.20 17.40 19.60
CA LEU A 263 6.59 17.60 20.03
C LEU A 263 6.87 19.05 20.41
N GLU A 264 7.46 19.24 21.59
CA GLU A 264 7.93 20.51 22.10
C GLU A 264 9.32 20.33 22.71
N LYS A 265 10.18 21.35 22.57
CA LYS A 265 11.44 21.41 23.31
C LYS A 265 11.17 21.40 24.82
N ARG A 266 11.93 20.58 25.55
CA ARG A 266 11.96 20.59 27.01
C ARG A 266 12.41 21.93 27.56
N ASP A 267 13.51 22.47 27.04
CA ASP A 267 13.91 23.86 27.26
C ASP A 267 13.82 24.64 25.94
N PRO A 268 12.80 25.49 25.74
CA PRO A 268 12.61 26.23 24.49
C PRO A 268 13.69 27.29 24.24
N ARG A 269 14.53 27.61 25.24
CA ARG A 269 15.61 28.61 25.11
C ARG A 269 16.87 28.04 24.45
N LEU A 270 17.01 26.72 24.39
CA LEU A 270 18.16 26.07 23.78
C LEU A 270 17.97 25.93 22.27
N LYS A 271 19.08 26.07 21.52
CA LYS A 271 19.09 25.81 20.07
C LYS A 271 18.65 24.38 19.78
N ILE A 272 19.22 23.41 20.50
CA ILE A 272 18.83 22.00 20.48
C ILE A 272 18.44 21.60 21.91
N SER A 273 17.29 20.96 22.07
CA SER A 273 16.80 20.44 23.35
C SER A 273 16.16 19.08 23.14
N PRO A 274 16.25 18.15 24.11
CA PRO A 274 15.40 16.97 24.10
C PRO A 274 13.92 17.37 24.13
N PRO A 275 12.98 16.53 23.67
CA PRO A 275 11.56 16.82 23.76
C PRO A 275 11.07 16.75 25.21
N LYS A 276 9.94 17.42 25.49
CA LYS A 276 9.18 17.21 26.73
C LYS A 276 8.68 15.76 26.81
N ASN A 277 8.08 15.29 25.72
CA ASN A 277 7.59 13.92 25.56
C ASN A 277 8.21 13.34 24.28
N PRO A 278 9.17 12.41 24.37
CA PRO A 278 9.69 11.73 23.19
C PRO A 278 8.66 10.75 22.62
N ILE A 279 8.77 10.46 21.33
CA ILE A 279 8.05 9.36 20.67
C ILE A 279 8.81 8.07 20.99
N ILE A 280 8.19 7.17 21.75
CA ILE A 280 8.87 5.95 22.21
C ILE A 280 8.28 4.75 21.48
N PHE A 281 9.15 3.98 20.81
CA PHE A 281 8.81 2.68 20.22
C PHE A 281 9.40 1.53 21.04
N TYR A 282 8.64 0.44 21.14
CA TYR A 282 9.09 -0.83 21.71
C TYR A 282 9.19 -1.87 20.60
N ILE A 283 10.37 -2.45 20.41
CA ILE A 283 10.53 -3.60 19.52
C ILE A 283 10.05 -4.84 20.26
N GLU A 284 9.02 -5.49 19.73
CA GLU A 284 8.37 -6.66 20.32
C GLU A 284 9.36 -7.82 20.47
N HIS A 285 9.22 -8.59 21.55
CA HIS A 285 10.08 -9.72 21.87
C HIS A 285 10.07 -10.83 20.80
N THR A 286 9.05 -10.88 19.94
CA THR A 286 8.92 -11.79 18.79
C THR A 286 9.86 -11.43 17.63
N THR A 287 10.34 -10.18 17.57
CA THR A 287 11.27 -9.72 16.54
C THR A 287 12.58 -10.51 16.65
N PRO A 288 13.03 -11.21 15.58
CA PRO A 288 14.24 -12.02 15.64
C PRO A 288 15.47 -11.18 16.00
N VAL A 289 16.27 -11.66 16.98
CA VAL A 289 17.42 -10.92 17.52
C VAL A 289 18.39 -10.46 16.42
N ARG A 290 18.64 -11.31 15.42
CA ARG A 290 19.51 -11.02 14.26
C ARG A 290 19.09 -9.79 13.44
N TYR A 291 17.83 -9.38 13.51
CA TYR A 291 17.29 -8.24 12.78
C TYR A 291 17.06 -7.00 13.64
N ARG A 292 17.07 -7.13 14.98
CA ARG A 292 16.70 -6.06 15.92
C ARG A 292 17.54 -4.79 15.83
N ARG A 293 18.80 -4.91 15.39
CA ARG A 293 19.68 -3.75 15.17
C ARG A 293 19.17 -2.92 14.00
N TRP A 294 18.96 -3.54 12.84
CA TRP A 294 18.47 -2.88 11.63
C TRP A 294 17.09 -2.26 11.83
N VAL A 295 16.20 -2.94 12.56
CA VAL A 295 14.89 -2.40 12.96
C VAL A 295 15.07 -1.14 13.83
N LYS A 296 15.89 -1.22 14.88
CA LYS A 296 16.15 -0.07 15.75
C LYS A 296 16.75 1.12 14.98
N ASP A 297 17.73 0.86 14.13
CA ASP A 297 18.43 1.90 13.38
C ASP A 297 17.49 2.58 12.37
N GLY A 298 16.57 1.81 11.74
CA GLY A 298 15.52 2.36 10.87
C GLY A 298 14.55 3.27 11.62
N VAL A 299 14.14 2.90 12.85
CA VAL A 299 13.30 3.77 13.71
C VAL A 299 14.01 5.06 14.10
N LEU A 300 15.29 4.97 14.43
CA LEU A 300 16.08 6.13 14.89
C LEU A 300 16.52 7.06 13.74
N ALA A 301 16.40 6.64 12.48
CA ALA A 301 16.83 7.39 11.29
C ALA A 301 16.31 8.84 11.28
N TRP A 302 15.06 9.03 11.68
CA TRP A 302 14.35 10.31 11.65
C TRP A 302 14.83 11.33 12.69
N ASN A 303 15.58 10.91 13.72
CA ASN A 303 16.18 11.85 14.67
C ASN A 303 17.09 12.86 13.98
N ALA A 304 17.74 12.48 12.87
CA ALA A 304 18.57 13.39 12.09
C ALA A 304 17.77 14.61 11.59
N ALA A 305 16.51 14.43 11.16
CA ALA A 305 15.65 15.54 10.75
C ALA A 305 15.14 16.36 11.94
N PHE A 306 14.78 15.71 13.04
CA PHE A 306 14.36 16.41 14.26
C PHE A 306 15.47 17.28 14.86
N GLU A 307 16.72 16.83 14.82
CA GLU A 307 17.86 17.61 15.29
C GLU A 307 18.03 18.92 14.50
N LYS A 308 17.72 18.91 13.19
CA LYS A 308 17.79 20.11 12.34
C LYS A 308 16.78 21.18 12.75
N ILE A 309 15.62 20.79 13.27
CA ILE A 309 14.61 21.71 13.83
C ILE A 309 14.80 21.98 15.32
N GLY A 310 15.89 21.48 15.91
CA GLY A 310 16.30 21.76 17.28
C GLY A 310 15.73 20.81 18.34
N ILE A 311 15.29 19.60 17.97
CA ILE A 311 14.87 18.56 18.90
C ILE A 311 15.85 17.38 18.82
N SER A 312 16.62 17.13 19.88
CA SER A 312 17.48 15.94 19.97
C SER A 312 16.69 14.76 20.53
N ASP A 313 17.00 13.53 20.11
CA ASP A 313 16.37 12.30 20.62
C ASP A 313 14.83 12.39 20.65
N ALA A 314 14.24 12.91 19.57
CA ALA A 314 12.79 13.01 19.40
C ALA A 314 12.13 11.63 19.46
N ILE A 315 12.80 10.62 18.86
CA ILE A 315 12.40 9.23 18.83
C ILE A 315 13.35 8.38 19.67
N GLN A 316 12.79 7.48 20.49
CA GLN A 316 13.53 6.55 21.33
C GLN A 316 13.04 5.12 21.11
N VAL A 317 13.93 4.14 21.28
CA VAL A 317 13.63 2.72 21.07
C VAL A 317 14.07 1.89 22.27
N TYR A 318 13.18 1.02 22.74
CA TYR A 318 13.45 0.01 23.75
C TYR A 318 13.10 -1.38 23.23
N TYR A 319 13.67 -2.42 23.83
CA TYR A 319 13.34 -3.81 23.51
C TYR A 319 12.42 -4.38 24.58
N GLN A 320 11.40 -5.12 24.16
CA GLN A 320 10.85 -6.15 25.03
C GLN A 320 11.83 -7.32 25.11
N ASP A 321 12.03 -7.80 26.33
CA ASP A 321 12.91 -8.92 26.61
C ASP A 321 12.21 -9.92 27.52
N ALA A 322 11.83 -11.05 26.92
CA ALA A 322 11.15 -12.14 27.61
C ALA A 322 12.06 -12.86 28.64
N GLN A 323 13.39 -12.76 28.54
CA GLN A 323 14.31 -13.40 29.48
C GLN A 323 14.47 -12.57 30.77
N THR A 324 14.64 -11.25 30.62
CA THR A 324 14.79 -10.35 31.77
C THR A 324 13.47 -9.83 32.32
N GLY A 325 12.39 -9.96 31.54
CA GLY A 325 11.08 -9.36 31.83
C GLY A 325 11.01 -7.86 31.53
N ALA A 326 12.07 -7.26 30.97
CA ALA A 326 12.11 -5.83 30.67
C ALA A 326 11.01 -5.46 29.66
N HIS A 327 10.20 -4.47 30.01
CA HIS A 327 9.10 -3.92 29.20
C HIS A 327 7.99 -4.93 28.81
N MET A 328 8.00 -6.14 29.37
CA MET A 328 6.94 -7.15 29.13
C MET A 328 5.61 -6.80 29.80
N ASP A 329 5.59 -5.78 30.67
CA ASP A 329 4.39 -5.20 31.28
C ASP A 329 3.55 -4.37 30.30
N LYS A 330 4.18 -3.90 29.21
CA LYS A 330 3.60 -3.04 28.18
C LYS A 330 3.01 -3.89 27.07
N ASP A 331 1.75 -3.62 26.76
CA ASP A 331 1.03 -4.39 25.75
C ASP A 331 1.11 -3.69 24.39
N PRO A 332 1.32 -4.42 23.29
CA PRO A 332 1.27 -3.86 21.94
C PRO A 332 -0.08 -3.27 21.52
N GLU A 333 -1.16 -3.63 22.21
CA GLU A 333 -2.51 -3.12 21.90
C GLU A 333 -2.97 -1.98 22.81
N ASP A 334 -2.13 -1.51 23.74
CA ASP A 334 -2.40 -0.38 24.63
C ASP A 334 -1.90 0.91 23.99
N VAL A 335 -2.82 1.83 23.65
CA VAL A 335 -2.57 3.07 22.89
C VAL A 335 -1.56 4.04 23.52
N ARG A 336 -1.07 3.75 24.72
CA ARG A 336 -0.02 4.55 25.37
C ARG A 336 1.38 4.20 24.87
N TYR A 337 1.54 3.07 24.17
CA TYR A 337 2.83 2.55 23.77
C TYR A 337 2.82 2.20 22.29
N ASN A 338 3.79 2.74 21.55
CA ASN A 338 3.98 2.42 20.14
C ASN A 338 4.84 1.16 20.02
N PHE A 339 4.45 0.20 19.17
CA PHE A 339 5.20 -1.04 18.99
C PHE A 339 5.70 -1.24 17.57
N VAL A 340 6.87 -1.87 17.44
CA VAL A 340 7.31 -2.52 16.21
C VAL A 340 7.13 -4.03 16.39
N ARG A 341 6.20 -4.60 15.64
CA ARG A 341 5.73 -5.98 15.73
C ARG A 341 6.24 -6.80 14.57
N TRP A 342 6.54 -8.08 14.84
CA TRP A 342 7.04 -9.00 13.83
C TRP A 342 6.07 -10.17 13.64
N LEU A 343 5.53 -10.31 12.43
CA LEU A 343 4.58 -11.36 12.09
C LEU A 343 5.21 -12.43 11.19
N ASN A 344 5.17 -13.67 11.67
CA ASN A 344 5.60 -14.86 10.91
C ASN A 344 4.44 -15.47 10.13
N ASN A 345 3.99 -14.83 9.05
CA ASN A 345 2.75 -15.21 8.34
C ASN A 345 2.89 -15.46 6.83
N ASP A 346 4.12 -15.41 6.30
CA ASP A 346 4.44 -15.75 4.90
C ASP A 346 3.84 -14.76 3.88
N ILE A 347 3.60 -13.52 4.30
CA ILE A 347 3.18 -12.40 3.45
C ILE A 347 4.34 -11.41 3.35
N GLY A 348 4.52 -10.76 2.19
CA GLY A 348 5.40 -9.61 2.05
C GLY A 348 4.63 -8.30 2.15
N THR A 349 4.37 -7.83 3.37
CA THR A 349 3.73 -6.53 3.66
C THR A 349 4.39 -5.87 4.88
N ALA A 350 4.36 -4.56 4.93
CA ALA A 350 4.63 -3.79 6.13
C ALA A 350 3.59 -2.68 6.21
N ILE A 351 3.35 -2.15 7.40
CA ILE A 351 2.37 -1.08 7.59
C ILE A 351 2.65 -0.34 8.92
N GLY A 352 2.64 0.99 8.88
CA GLY A 352 2.81 1.87 10.03
C GLY A 352 1.59 2.74 10.33
N PRO A 353 0.42 2.17 10.70
CA PRO A 353 -0.79 2.96 10.95
C PRO A 353 -0.63 3.88 12.16
N SER A 354 -1.41 4.96 12.18
CA SER A 354 -1.48 5.86 13.32
C SER A 354 -2.91 6.29 13.63
N ARG A 355 -3.20 6.47 14.91
CA ARG A 355 -4.47 6.95 15.43
C ARG A 355 -4.35 8.38 15.88
N VAL A 356 -5.33 9.21 15.49
CA VAL A 356 -5.26 10.66 15.73
C VAL A 356 -6.47 11.18 16.49
N ASP A 357 -6.29 12.29 17.21
CA ASP A 357 -7.42 13.10 17.67
C ASP A 357 -8.09 13.76 16.45
N PRO A 358 -9.34 13.38 16.12
CA PRO A 358 -10.00 13.84 14.91
C PRO A 358 -10.41 15.33 14.97
N ASN A 359 -10.25 15.98 16.12
CA ASN A 359 -10.49 17.42 16.24
C ASN A 359 -9.27 18.24 15.77
N THR A 360 -8.07 17.68 15.90
CA THR A 360 -6.81 18.44 15.83
C THR A 360 -5.79 17.86 14.87
N GLY A 361 -5.88 16.57 14.50
CA GLY A 361 -4.82 15.86 13.77
C GLY A 361 -3.62 15.51 14.64
N GLN A 362 -3.74 15.57 15.97
CA GLN A 362 -2.66 15.11 16.87
C GLN A 362 -2.57 13.58 16.80
N ILE A 363 -1.42 13.02 16.45
CA ILE A 363 -1.16 11.58 16.57
C ILE A 363 -1.10 11.22 18.06
N LEU A 364 -1.86 10.19 18.43
CA LEU A 364 -2.03 9.69 19.80
C LEU A 364 -1.26 8.38 20.02
N ASP A 365 -1.22 7.54 18.99
CA ASP A 365 -0.75 6.16 19.02
C ASP A 365 -0.35 5.75 17.59
N ALA A 366 0.70 4.95 17.45
CA ALA A 366 1.10 4.38 16.18
C ALA A 366 1.81 3.04 16.41
N ASP A 367 1.54 2.07 15.55
CA ASP A 367 2.21 0.79 15.55
C ASP A 367 2.85 0.53 14.19
N ILE A 368 3.90 -0.27 14.17
CA ILE A 368 4.54 -0.74 12.95
C ILE A 368 4.43 -2.25 12.94
N ILE A 369 3.93 -2.80 11.85
CA ILE A 369 3.86 -4.24 11.64
C ILE A 369 4.75 -4.61 10.47
N LEU A 370 5.70 -5.49 10.75
CA LEU A 370 6.60 -6.07 9.78
C LEU A 370 6.25 -7.53 9.61
N THR A 371 5.96 -7.96 8.38
CA THR A 371 5.87 -9.38 8.07
C THR A 371 7.19 -9.88 7.52
N ASP A 372 7.48 -11.16 7.74
CA ASP A 372 8.75 -11.77 7.31
C ASP A 372 8.68 -12.48 5.95
N GLY A 373 7.51 -12.49 5.31
CA GLY A 373 7.31 -13.24 4.06
C GLY A 373 8.05 -12.64 2.87
N TRP A 374 8.40 -11.36 2.88
CA TRP A 374 9.28 -10.79 1.84
C TRP A 374 10.74 -11.29 1.96
N ILE A 375 11.15 -11.76 3.14
CA ILE A 375 12.47 -12.38 3.40
C ILE A 375 12.42 -13.89 3.14
N ARG A 376 11.37 -14.55 3.66
CA ARG A 376 11.20 -16.02 3.59
C ARG A 376 10.63 -16.49 2.26
N HIS A 377 9.56 -15.87 1.80
CA HIS A 377 8.69 -16.42 0.76
C HIS A 377 8.97 -15.85 -0.61
N PHE A 378 9.87 -16.53 -1.31
CA PHE A 378 10.11 -16.37 -2.75
C PHE A 378 9.09 -17.15 -3.61
N ARG A 379 7.92 -17.56 -3.09
CA ARG A 379 6.85 -18.12 -3.95
C ARG A 379 6.24 -16.97 -4.74
N TYR A 380 6.98 -16.67 -5.77
CA TYR A 380 6.63 -15.86 -6.89
C TYR A 380 5.48 -16.57 -7.61
N GLU A 381 4.25 -16.10 -7.39
CA GLU A 381 3.19 -16.41 -8.33
C GLU A 381 3.36 -15.45 -9.49
N PHE A 382 4.24 -15.82 -10.43
CA PHE A 382 4.38 -15.17 -11.72
C PHE A 382 3.01 -14.81 -12.33
N ASP A 383 2.04 -15.72 -12.17
CA ASP A 383 0.65 -15.59 -12.63
C ASP A 383 -0.14 -14.46 -11.93
N SER A 384 0.23 -14.03 -10.73
CA SER A 384 -0.43 -12.91 -10.02
C SER A 384 0.34 -11.62 -10.13
N LEU A 385 1.68 -11.67 -10.18
CA LEU A 385 2.50 -10.48 -10.18
C LEU A 385 2.61 -9.82 -11.57
N LEU A 386 2.83 -10.60 -12.64
CA LEU A 386 2.94 -10.01 -13.97
C LEU A 386 1.69 -9.21 -14.37
N PRO A 387 0.46 -9.72 -14.14
CA PRO A 387 -0.73 -8.90 -14.28
C PRO A 387 -0.67 -7.60 -13.49
N SER A 388 -0.31 -7.63 -12.21
CA SER A 388 -0.24 -6.38 -11.42
C SER A 388 0.78 -5.40 -11.99
N ILE A 389 1.98 -5.86 -12.36
CA ILE A 389 3.02 -5.01 -12.96
C ILE A 389 2.50 -4.36 -14.25
N MET A 390 1.85 -5.13 -15.13
CA MET A 390 1.35 -4.60 -16.41
C MET A 390 0.10 -3.71 -16.26
N MET A 391 -0.53 -3.69 -15.09
CA MET A 391 -1.69 -2.85 -14.80
C MET A 391 -1.32 -1.58 -14.02
N GLU A 392 -0.08 -1.47 -13.54
CA GLU A 392 0.40 -0.29 -12.84
C GLU A 392 0.21 0.96 -13.71
N GLY A 393 -0.38 2.01 -13.14
CA GLY A 393 -0.65 3.29 -13.80
C GLY A 393 -1.85 3.34 -14.74
N TYR A 394 -2.69 2.30 -14.79
CA TYR A 394 -3.94 2.36 -15.55
C TYR A 394 -5.04 3.09 -14.78
N SER A 395 -5.56 4.17 -15.37
CA SER A 395 -6.67 4.95 -14.81
C SER A 395 -7.98 4.16 -14.76
N PRO A 396 -8.96 4.58 -13.94
CA PRO A 396 -10.30 3.99 -13.93
C PRO A 396 -10.96 3.96 -15.33
N GLU A 397 -10.71 4.97 -16.17
CA GLU A 397 -11.18 5.02 -17.56
C GLU A 397 -10.59 3.86 -18.38
N THR A 398 -9.29 3.62 -18.28
CA THR A 398 -8.64 2.49 -18.94
C THR A 398 -9.16 1.16 -18.42
N LEU A 399 -9.36 1.01 -17.11
CA LEU A 399 -9.93 -0.20 -16.52
C LEU A 399 -11.35 -0.49 -17.03
N GLY A 400 -12.19 0.54 -17.13
CA GLY A 400 -13.53 0.44 -17.71
C GLY A 400 -13.48 -0.01 -19.17
N TRP A 401 -12.62 0.63 -19.97
CA TRP A 401 -12.45 0.26 -21.37
C TRP A 401 -11.95 -1.18 -21.54
N LEU A 402 -11.02 -1.65 -20.70
CA LEU A 402 -10.52 -3.03 -20.73
C LEU A 402 -11.61 -4.06 -20.38
N ALA A 403 -12.57 -3.70 -19.52
CA ALA A 403 -13.68 -4.59 -19.20
C ALA A 403 -14.62 -4.81 -20.40
N ASP A 404 -14.80 -3.78 -21.22
CA ASP A 404 -15.55 -3.86 -22.48
C ASP A 404 -14.72 -4.48 -23.62
N ASN A 405 -13.39 -4.41 -23.51
CA ASN A 405 -12.43 -4.94 -24.48
C ASN A 405 -11.54 -6.04 -23.86
N PRO A 406 -12.10 -7.13 -23.32
CA PRO A 406 -11.39 -8.05 -22.44
C PRO A 406 -10.23 -8.82 -23.09
N ASN A 407 -10.11 -8.82 -24.41
CA ASN A 407 -8.96 -9.40 -25.08
C ASN A 407 -7.71 -8.52 -24.86
N TRP A 408 -7.87 -7.22 -24.63
CA TRP A 408 -6.79 -6.26 -24.34
C TRP A 408 -6.28 -6.32 -22.91
N ASP A 409 -6.99 -6.99 -21.99
CA ASP A 409 -6.68 -6.95 -20.56
C ASP A 409 -5.48 -7.86 -20.21
N PRO A 410 -4.35 -7.30 -19.72
CA PRO A 410 -3.20 -8.09 -19.26
C PRO A 410 -3.58 -9.18 -18.24
N ARG A 411 -4.53 -8.88 -17.35
CA ARG A 411 -5.00 -9.82 -16.30
C ARG A 411 -5.68 -11.04 -16.89
N ILE A 412 -6.25 -10.93 -18.09
CA ILE A 412 -6.85 -12.05 -18.82
C ILE A 412 -5.78 -12.77 -19.66
N SER A 413 -4.90 -12.01 -20.32
CA SER A 413 -3.85 -12.57 -21.19
C SER A 413 -2.89 -13.49 -20.44
N PHE A 414 -2.42 -13.07 -19.25
CA PHE A 414 -1.53 -13.88 -18.40
C PHE A 414 -2.24 -14.99 -17.63
N ALA A 415 -3.56 -14.96 -17.53
CA ALA A 415 -4.32 -15.98 -16.82
C ALA A 415 -4.31 -17.31 -17.57
N HIS A 416 -4.38 -18.40 -16.79
CA HIS A 416 -4.55 -19.74 -17.34
C HIS A 416 -5.80 -19.80 -18.23
N PRO A 417 -5.77 -20.46 -19.41
CA PRO A 417 -6.91 -20.49 -20.33
C PRO A 417 -8.25 -20.87 -19.69
N ALA A 418 -8.24 -21.84 -18.76
CA ALA A 418 -9.43 -22.26 -18.02
C ALA A 418 -10.05 -21.18 -17.11
N GLN A 419 -9.30 -20.14 -16.74
CA GLN A 419 -9.77 -19.04 -15.88
C GLN A 419 -10.23 -17.81 -16.67
N ARG A 420 -9.82 -17.67 -17.94
CA ARG A 420 -10.06 -16.45 -18.74
C ARG A 420 -11.54 -16.07 -18.80
N ASN A 421 -12.45 -17.03 -19.02
CA ASN A 421 -13.89 -16.75 -19.09
C ASN A 421 -14.48 -16.29 -17.74
N HIS A 422 -13.98 -16.83 -16.62
CA HIS A 422 -14.39 -16.38 -15.29
C HIS A 422 -13.92 -14.94 -15.04
N LEU A 423 -12.67 -14.61 -15.37
CA LEU A 423 -12.13 -13.25 -15.22
C LEU A 423 -12.85 -12.24 -16.12
N LYS A 424 -13.15 -12.62 -17.38
CA LYS A 424 -13.97 -11.80 -18.30
C LYS A 424 -15.30 -11.40 -17.65
N LYS A 425 -16.03 -12.39 -17.10
CA LYS A 425 -17.29 -12.13 -16.41
C LYS A 425 -17.09 -11.26 -15.17
N LYS A 426 -16.08 -11.55 -14.35
CA LYS A 426 -15.76 -10.78 -13.15
C LYS A 426 -15.50 -9.30 -13.46
N PHE A 427 -14.66 -9.00 -14.45
CA PHE A 427 -14.33 -7.62 -14.79
C PHE A 427 -15.50 -6.88 -15.47
N ALA A 428 -16.31 -7.57 -16.27
CA ALA A 428 -17.55 -7.01 -16.81
C ALA A 428 -18.62 -6.72 -15.74
N GLU A 429 -18.61 -7.44 -14.62
CA GLU A 429 -19.45 -7.12 -13.46
C GLU A 429 -18.89 -5.91 -12.70
N MET A 430 -17.58 -5.88 -12.45
CA MET A 430 -16.91 -4.75 -11.77
C MET A 430 -17.04 -3.43 -12.54
N SER A 431 -16.99 -3.46 -13.88
CA SER A 431 -17.07 -2.23 -14.69
C SER A 431 -18.40 -1.48 -14.59
N ARG A 432 -19.44 -2.15 -14.08
CA ARG A 432 -20.76 -1.54 -13.83
C ARG A 432 -20.82 -0.73 -12.54
N GLU A 433 -19.80 -0.83 -11.70
CA GLU A 433 -19.66 -0.02 -10.49
C GLU A 433 -19.09 1.37 -10.83
N PRO A 434 -19.29 2.38 -9.97
CA PRO A 434 -18.68 3.70 -10.13
C PRO A 434 -17.17 3.61 -10.36
N PHE A 435 -16.64 4.44 -11.28
CA PHE A 435 -15.24 4.41 -11.69
C PHE A 435 -14.72 2.99 -12.02
N SER A 436 -15.58 2.17 -12.62
CA SER A 436 -15.27 0.80 -13.03
C SER A 436 -14.82 -0.13 -11.91
N GLY A 437 -15.31 0.12 -10.70
CA GLY A 437 -15.02 -0.69 -9.51
C GLY A 437 -13.59 -0.51 -9.00
N HIS A 438 -12.98 0.65 -9.29
CA HIS A 438 -11.65 1.01 -8.82
C HIS A 438 -11.57 0.90 -7.29
N PRO A 439 -10.46 0.39 -6.71
CA PRO A 439 -10.45 0.10 -5.28
C PRO A 439 -10.62 1.34 -4.37
N LEU A 440 -10.12 2.51 -4.80
CA LEU A 440 -10.36 3.81 -4.16
C LEU A 440 -11.86 4.16 -3.95
N THR A 441 -12.79 3.58 -4.72
CA THR A 441 -14.24 3.81 -4.55
C THR A 441 -14.88 2.86 -3.55
N LYS A 442 -14.13 1.87 -3.06
CA LYS A 442 -14.61 0.79 -2.20
C LYS A 442 -14.04 0.87 -0.79
N VAL A 443 -13.30 1.95 -0.48
CA VAL A 443 -12.62 2.14 0.80
C VAL A 443 -13.57 1.90 1.97
N ASP A 444 -13.26 0.83 2.71
CA ASP A 444 -13.87 0.33 3.94
C ASP A 444 -13.61 1.26 5.14
N GLY A 445 -14.56 2.09 5.57
CA GLY A 445 -14.50 2.80 6.86
C GLY A 445 -14.41 1.89 8.11
N THR A 446 -14.51 0.56 7.96
CA THR A 446 -14.57 -0.41 9.06
C THR A 446 -13.58 -1.56 8.98
N LEU A 447 -13.05 -1.86 7.79
CA LEU A 447 -12.03 -2.89 7.54
C LEU A 447 -10.65 -2.23 7.35
N LEU A 448 -9.56 -3.00 7.44
CA LEU A 448 -8.20 -2.45 7.54
C LEU A 448 -7.26 -3.24 6.66
N GLY A 449 -6.45 -2.53 5.87
CA GLY A 449 -5.38 -3.13 5.09
C GLY A 449 -5.87 -4.20 4.12
N ASP A 450 -7.16 -4.21 3.78
CA ASP A 450 -7.71 -5.07 2.73
C ASP A 450 -7.57 -4.41 1.36
N ASP A 451 -7.42 -3.08 1.30
CA ASP A 451 -7.12 -2.33 0.08
C ASP A 451 -5.88 -1.43 0.22
N GLU A 452 -5.27 -1.01 -0.90
CA GLU A 452 -4.11 -0.12 -0.91
C GLU A 452 -4.47 1.35 -0.64
N TYR A 453 -5.74 1.74 -0.82
CA TYR A 453 -6.21 3.11 -0.62
C TYR A 453 -6.97 3.33 0.70
N ASP A 454 -7.00 2.33 1.59
CA ASP A 454 -7.61 2.51 2.90
C ASP A 454 -6.96 3.68 3.64
N GLY A 455 -7.79 4.42 4.38
CA GLY A 455 -7.35 5.58 5.17
C GLY A 455 -7.06 6.86 4.39
N LEU A 456 -7.21 6.87 3.05
CA LEU A 456 -7.05 8.08 2.23
C LEU A 456 -8.32 8.93 2.13
N ILE A 457 -9.50 8.29 2.12
CA ILE A 457 -10.79 8.94 1.94
C ILE A 457 -11.75 8.52 3.06
N GLY A 458 -12.51 9.49 3.59
CA GLY A 458 -13.63 9.20 4.50
C GLY A 458 -13.23 8.79 5.92
N ARG A 459 -11.99 9.06 6.33
CA ARG A 459 -11.52 8.87 7.71
C ARG A 459 -10.62 10.00 8.17
N THR A 460 -10.60 10.22 9.48
CA THR A 460 -9.72 11.18 10.17
C THR A 460 -8.41 10.53 10.63
N SER A 461 -8.44 9.24 10.95
CA SER A 461 -7.30 8.41 11.36
C SER A 461 -6.57 7.80 10.17
N GLN A 462 -5.26 7.64 10.30
CA GLN A 462 -4.41 7.00 9.29
C GLN A 462 -4.52 5.48 9.43
N VAL A 463 -5.54 4.92 8.79
CA VAL A 463 -5.70 3.48 8.65
C VAL A 463 -5.10 3.09 7.30
N ASN A 464 -3.77 2.95 7.27
CA ASN A 464 -3.04 2.73 6.02
C ASN A 464 -3.63 1.58 5.19
N GLY A 465 -3.75 1.81 3.89
CA GLY A 465 -3.84 0.72 2.94
C GLY A 465 -2.61 -0.17 2.97
N ALA A 466 -2.73 -1.39 2.45
CA ALA A 466 -1.62 -2.34 2.44
C ALA A 466 -0.40 -1.75 1.72
N CYS A 467 0.66 -1.39 2.45
CA CYS A 467 1.90 -0.90 1.83
C CYS A 467 2.56 -2.03 1.04
N LEU A 468 2.80 -1.75 -0.24
CA LEU A 468 3.31 -2.70 -1.22
C LEU A 468 4.83 -2.65 -1.35
N ALA A 469 5.54 -1.75 -0.65
CA ALA A 469 7.01 -1.68 -0.65
C ALA A 469 7.63 -3.07 -0.42
N ALA A 470 7.17 -3.77 0.63
CA ALA A 470 7.63 -5.12 0.96
C ALA A 470 7.32 -6.15 -0.14
N ARG A 471 6.27 -5.96 -0.94
CA ARG A 471 5.96 -6.84 -2.09
C ARG A 471 6.96 -6.65 -3.22
N GLY A 472 7.36 -5.40 -3.52
CA GLY A 472 8.46 -5.11 -4.45
C GLY A 472 9.79 -5.66 -3.94
N MET A 473 10.09 -5.44 -2.66
CA MET A 473 11.31 -5.98 -2.03
C MET A 473 11.36 -7.52 -2.08
N ALA A 474 10.22 -8.22 -1.94
CA ALA A 474 10.18 -9.67 -2.09
C ALA A 474 10.63 -10.13 -3.48
N PHE A 475 10.30 -9.38 -4.52
CA PHE A 475 10.81 -9.64 -5.86
C PHE A 475 12.31 -9.38 -5.95
N ASP A 476 12.77 -8.24 -5.45
CA ASP A 476 14.18 -7.90 -5.54
C ASP A 476 15.08 -8.84 -4.72
N VAL A 477 14.60 -9.32 -3.57
CA VAL A 477 15.25 -10.39 -2.79
C VAL A 477 15.33 -11.68 -3.61
N ALA A 478 14.30 -12.02 -4.40
CA ALA A 478 14.33 -13.18 -5.28
C ALA A 478 15.35 -13.02 -6.41
N VAL A 479 15.45 -11.82 -6.99
CA VAL A 479 16.47 -11.47 -8.00
C VAL A 479 17.87 -11.56 -7.38
N MET A 480 18.09 -10.96 -6.21
CA MET A 480 19.38 -10.99 -5.54
C MET A 480 19.80 -12.40 -5.11
N ARG A 481 18.87 -13.25 -4.62
CA ARG A 481 19.18 -14.66 -4.34
C ARG A 481 19.66 -15.39 -5.57
N MET A 482 19.00 -15.15 -6.71
CA MET A 482 19.41 -15.72 -7.99
C MET A 482 20.80 -15.20 -8.40
N ALA A 483 21.01 -13.88 -8.33
CA ALA A 483 22.29 -13.25 -8.63
C ALA A 483 23.44 -13.77 -7.75
N TYR A 484 23.21 -13.88 -6.44
CA TYR A 484 24.19 -14.37 -5.47
C TYR A 484 24.52 -15.85 -5.71
N GLN A 485 23.53 -16.71 -5.98
CA GLN A 485 23.78 -18.11 -6.31
C GLN A 485 24.59 -18.28 -7.60
N ILE A 486 24.25 -17.47 -8.62
CA ILE A 486 24.97 -17.44 -9.87
C ILE A 486 26.42 -16.99 -9.66
N ARG A 487 26.65 -15.91 -8.89
CA ARG A 487 27.97 -15.39 -8.58
C ARG A 487 28.80 -16.36 -7.73
N ALA A 488 28.22 -16.94 -6.68
CA ALA A 488 28.90 -17.94 -5.86
C ALA A 488 29.36 -19.16 -6.69
N ALA A 489 28.58 -19.55 -7.71
CA ALA A 489 28.98 -20.60 -8.65
C ALA A 489 30.08 -20.17 -9.66
N LEU A 490 30.38 -18.88 -9.77
CA LEU A 490 31.55 -18.36 -10.52
C LEU A 490 32.81 -18.35 -9.66
N ASP A 491 32.65 -18.14 -8.34
CA ASP A 491 33.75 -18.13 -7.36
C ASP A 491 34.16 -19.53 -6.89
N GLU A 492 33.31 -20.56 -7.11
CA GLU A 492 33.66 -21.98 -6.91
C GLU A 492 34.70 -22.40 -7.97
N PRO A 493 35.91 -22.87 -7.58
CA PRO A 493 36.90 -23.35 -8.55
C PRO A 493 36.29 -24.50 -9.36
N ALA A 494 36.43 -24.43 -10.68
CA ALA A 494 35.83 -25.38 -11.59
C ALA A 494 36.34 -26.81 -11.34
N GLY A 495 35.54 -27.61 -10.64
CA GLY A 495 35.51 -29.07 -10.71
C GLY A 495 36.69 -29.81 -10.07
N GLU A 496 36.33 -30.72 -9.16
CA GLU A 496 37.00 -32.01 -8.96
C GLU A 496 36.99 -32.80 -10.28
N GLU A 497 37.94 -32.51 -11.17
CA GLU A 497 38.50 -33.46 -12.14
C GLU A 497 39.99 -33.10 -12.31
N LYS A 498 40.78 -33.47 -11.30
CA LYS A 498 42.24 -33.79 -11.32
C LYS A 498 42.69 -34.06 -9.88
N GLU A 499 42.29 -35.20 -9.33
CA GLU A 499 43.21 -35.93 -8.46
C GLU A 499 44.28 -36.53 -9.40
N GLU A 500 45.55 -36.41 -8.99
CA GLU A 500 46.78 -36.68 -9.75
C GLU A 500 47.30 -35.49 -10.59
N GLU A 501 48.54 -35.08 -10.29
CA GLU A 501 49.32 -33.96 -10.88
C GLU A 501 49.10 -32.54 -10.32
N LYS A 502 49.25 -32.34 -9.01
CA LYS A 502 49.89 -31.11 -8.44
C LYS A 502 50.54 -31.40 -7.08
N GLU A 503 51.53 -32.29 -7.06
CA GLU A 503 52.42 -32.48 -5.90
C GLU A 503 53.83 -31.87 -6.10
N GLU A 504 54.13 -31.16 -7.19
CA GLU A 504 55.51 -30.68 -7.47
C GLU A 504 55.66 -29.18 -7.83
N GLU A 505 54.71 -28.30 -7.46
CA GLU A 505 54.92 -26.84 -7.58
C GLU A 505 54.51 -26.08 -6.31
N LYS A 506 54.74 -26.67 -5.13
CA LYS A 506 54.62 -25.98 -3.84
C LYS A 506 55.98 -25.87 -3.17
N GLU A 507 56.90 -25.07 -3.72
CA GLU A 507 58.04 -24.60 -2.91
C GLU A 507 58.69 -23.26 -3.31
N GLU A 508 58.29 -22.61 -4.41
CA GLU A 508 58.89 -21.32 -4.79
C GLU A 508 57.82 -20.30 -5.19
N GLU A 509 57.18 -19.70 -4.20
CA GLU A 509 56.67 -18.30 -4.18
C GLU A 509 55.95 -18.08 -2.84
N LYS A 510 56.73 -18.17 -1.75
CA LYS A 510 56.38 -17.55 -0.47
C LYS A 510 57.27 -16.32 -0.34
N GLU A 511 56.80 -15.18 -0.82
CA GLU A 511 57.09 -13.86 -0.25
C GLU A 511 56.30 -12.79 -1.03
N GLU A 512 55.54 -11.99 -0.27
CA GLU A 512 54.69 -10.86 -0.70
C GLU A 512 53.25 -11.14 -1.18
N GLU A 513 52.46 -11.83 -0.36
CA GLU A 513 51.02 -11.48 -0.23
C GLU A 513 50.74 -11.08 1.22
N LYS A 514 50.40 -9.80 1.42
CA LYS A 514 49.67 -9.40 2.62
C LYS A 514 48.30 -10.03 2.53
N GLU A 515 48.06 -11.08 3.30
CA GLU A 515 46.72 -11.56 3.62
C GLU A 515 45.95 -10.39 4.27
N GLU A 516 45.21 -9.64 3.47
CA GLU A 516 44.04 -8.94 3.97
C GLU A 516 43.07 -10.03 4.42
N GLU A 517 42.89 -10.19 5.73
CA GLU A 517 41.80 -10.97 6.30
C GLU A 517 40.49 -10.44 5.70
N LYS A 518 39.98 -11.10 4.65
CA LYS A 518 38.62 -10.83 4.15
C LYS A 518 37.67 -11.23 5.28
N GLU A 519 37.11 -10.25 5.97
CA GLU A 519 36.03 -10.49 6.93
C GLU A 519 34.95 -11.33 6.23
N GLU A 520 34.69 -12.54 6.72
CA GLU A 520 33.66 -13.41 6.15
C GLU A 520 32.31 -12.70 6.23
N GLU A 521 31.66 -12.52 5.07
CA GLU A 521 30.37 -11.85 4.99
C GLU A 521 29.30 -12.64 5.77
N VAL A 522 28.71 -12.01 6.78
CA VAL A 522 27.69 -12.63 7.63
C VAL A 522 26.44 -12.94 6.79
N ILE A 523 25.99 -14.20 6.82
CA ILE A 523 24.78 -14.64 6.13
C ILE A 523 23.59 -14.71 7.10
N LEU A 524 22.54 -13.94 6.83
CA LEU A 524 21.27 -13.95 7.55
C LEU A 524 20.18 -14.60 6.67
N ASP A 525 19.60 -15.71 7.14
CA ASP A 525 18.53 -16.45 6.45
C ASP A 525 18.82 -16.72 4.95
N GLY A 526 20.08 -17.06 4.64
CA GLY A 526 20.53 -17.38 3.29
C GLY A 526 20.80 -16.17 2.39
N MET A 527 20.98 -14.98 2.96
CA MET A 527 21.38 -13.76 2.25
C MET A 527 22.51 -13.03 2.99
N PRO A 528 23.41 -12.33 2.29
CA PRO A 528 24.32 -11.38 2.90
C PRO A 528 23.63 -10.37 3.81
N GLU A 529 24.15 -10.16 5.02
CA GLU A 529 23.70 -9.09 5.93
C GLU A 529 23.83 -7.72 5.27
N SER A 530 24.90 -7.52 4.49
CA SER A 530 25.17 -6.32 3.69
C SER A 530 24.06 -5.98 2.70
N PHE A 531 23.23 -6.96 2.33
CA PHE A 531 22.08 -6.81 1.45
C PHE A 531 20.77 -6.69 2.24
N ILE A 532 20.47 -7.69 3.08
CA ILE A 532 19.14 -7.78 3.72
C ILE A 532 18.98 -6.80 4.89
N GLY A 533 20.07 -6.45 5.56
CA GLY A 533 20.10 -5.49 6.66
C GLY A 533 19.65 -4.08 6.22
N PRO A 534 20.32 -3.47 5.21
CA PRO A 534 19.89 -2.18 4.65
C PRO A 534 18.46 -2.16 4.11
N GLN A 535 17.99 -3.26 3.51
CA GLN A 535 16.59 -3.37 3.05
C GLN A 535 15.61 -3.30 4.22
N LEU A 536 15.91 -4.00 5.32
CA LEU A 536 15.09 -3.94 6.52
C LEU A 536 15.16 -2.56 7.19
N TYR A 537 16.34 -1.94 7.23
CA TYR A 537 16.49 -0.55 7.68
C TYR A 537 15.58 0.38 6.88
N HIS A 538 15.64 0.30 5.55
CA HIS A 538 14.87 1.15 4.66
C HIS A 538 13.37 0.96 4.88
N LEU A 539 12.89 -0.30 4.88
CA LEU A 539 11.48 -0.61 5.12
C LEU A 539 11.00 -0.07 6.46
N VAL A 540 11.80 -0.21 7.53
CA VAL A 540 11.41 0.29 8.85
C VAL A 540 11.42 1.83 8.88
N ALA A 541 12.40 2.48 8.26
CA ALA A 541 12.42 3.94 8.16
C ALA A 541 11.20 4.47 7.37
N HIS A 542 10.78 3.78 6.32
CA HIS A 542 9.56 4.05 5.56
C HIS A 542 8.31 3.97 6.45
N GLU A 543 8.12 2.86 7.17
CA GLU A 543 6.97 2.73 8.07
C GLU A 543 6.98 3.75 9.20
N VAL A 544 8.16 4.15 9.70
CA VAL A 544 8.26 5.23 10.70
C VAL A 544 7.80 6.56 10.09
N GLY A 545 8.11 6.85 8.83
CA GLY A 545 7.62 8.04 8.14
C GLY A 545 6.08 8.11 8.15
N HIS A 546 5.40 6.99 7.91
CA HIS A 546 3.96 6.87 8.10
C HIS A 546 3.54 7.18 9.54
N THR A 547 4.20 6.64 10.55
CA THR A 547 3.89 6.96 11.96
C THR A 547 4.15 8.42 12.33
N LEU A 548 4.92 9.17 11.53
CA LEU A 548 5.14 10.61 11.70
C LEU A 548 4.11 11.46 10.94
N GLY A 549 3.21 10.81 10.20
CA GLY A 549 2.12 11.41 9.42
C GLY A 549 2.43 11.60 7.94
N LEU A 550 3.54 11.07 7.41
CA LEU A 550 3.94 11.28 6.01
C LEU A 550 3.28 10.27 5.07
N ARG A 551 2.86 10.73 3.89
CA ARG A 551 2.38 9.91 2.78
C ARG A 551 3.54 9.39 1.93
N HIS A 552 3.24 8.41 1.07
CA HIS A 552 4.18 7.97 0.04
C HIS A 552 4.64 9.12 -0.86
N ASN A 553 5.89 9.08 -1.30
CA ASN A 553 6.46 9.99 -2.29
C ASN A 553 7.11 9.21 -3.45
N PHE A 554 6.35 8.95 -4.52
CA PHE A 554 6.79 8.15 -5.67
C PHE A 554 7.71 8.87 -6.65
N LYS A 555 8.01 10.16 -6.41
CA LYS A 555 8.97 10.94 -7.22
C LYS A 555 10.38 10.96 -6.66
N ALA A 556 10.58 10.38 -5.48
CA ALA A 556 11.83 10.54 -4.75
C ALA A 556 12.98 9.78 -5.40
N SER A 557 12.69 8.68 -6.11
CA SER A 557 13.66 7.91 -6.90
C SER A 557 14.40 8.75 -7.95
N ALA A 558 13.79 9.84 -8.43
CA ALA A 558 14.31 10.72 -9.49
C ALA A 558 15.33 11.77 -9.00
N ALA A 559 15.71 11.77 -7.72
CA ALA A 559 16.57 12.80 -7.13
C ALA A 559 18.04 12.75 -7.59
N TYR A 560 18.55 11.56 -7.96
CA TYR A 560 19.97 11.32 -8.28
C TYR A 560 20.13 10.41 -9.50
N THR A 561 21.18 10.56 -10.29
CA THR A 561 21.50 9.61 -11.38
C THR A 561 22.07 8.31 -10.83
N LEU A 562 22.01 7.23 -11.61
CA LEU A 562 22.63 5.95 -11.20
C LEU A 562 24.14 6.09 -10.98
N ASP A 563 24.81 6.91 -11.79
CA ASP A 563 26.24 7.19 -11.66
C ASP A 563 26.56 7.95 -10.38
N GLU A 564 25.69 8.87 -9.94
CA GLU A 564 25.86 9.55 -8.65
C GLU A 564 25.70 8.54 -7.50
N ILE A 565 24.68 7.68 -7.56
CA ILE A 565 24.36 6.68 -6.53
C ILE A 565 25.52 5.69 -6.33
N ASN A 566 26.14 5.24 -7.42
CA ASN A 566 27.12 4.15 -7.41
C ASN A 566 28.56 4.67 -7.40
N THR A 567 28.91 5.41 -6.34
CA THR A 567 30.28 5.88 -6.10
C THR A 567 30.73 5.60 -4.67
N ALA A 568 32.04 5.43 -4.48
CA ALA A 568 32.61 5.27 -3.13
C ALA A 568 32.30 6.47 -2.22
N ALA A 569 32.18 7.67 -2.80
CA ALA A 569 31.84 8.89 -2.08
C ALA A 569 30.38 8.93 -1.57
N ASN A 570 29.47 8.17 -2.19
CA ASN A 570 28.06 8.13 -1.82
C ASN A 570 27.64 6.87 -1.07
N LYS A 571 28.57 5.95 -0.82
CA LYS A 571 28.35 4.81 0.09
C LYS A 571 27.99 5.29 1.50
N GLY A 572 26.93 4.73 2.08
CA GLY A 572 26.36 5.11 3.36
C GLY A 572 25.57 6.43 3.38
N LYS A 573 25.38 7.09 2.23
CA LYS A 573 24.61 8.34 2.12
C LYS A 573 23.20 8.08 1.56
N PRO A 574 22.23 8.97 1.83
CA PRO A 574 20.92 8.90 1.19
C PRO A 574 21.02 8.99 -0.34
N ILE A 575 20.47 7.98 -1.02
CA ILE A 575 20.55 7.79 -2.49
C ILE A 575 19.27 8.12 -3.24
N VAL A 576 18.19 8.50 -2.53
CA VAL A 576 16.93 8.98 -3.11
C VAL A 576 16.41 10.18 -2.32
N GLY A 577 15.40 10.87 -2.86
CA GLY A 577 14.82 12.08 -2.29
C GLY A 577 14.12 11.85 -0.95
N SER A 578 13.51 10.68 -0.76
CA SER A 578 12.69 10.31 0.40
C SER A 578 12.71 8.79 0.61
N VAL A 579 12.70 8.32 1.86
CA VAL A 579 12.42 6.91 2.18
C VAL A 579 10.96 6.51 1.89
N MET A 580 10.07 7.48 1.65
CA MET A 580 8.64 7.26 1.42
C MET A 580 8.32 6.74 0.00
N ASP A 581 9.32 6.40 -0.80
CA ASP A 581 9.17 5.82 -2.14
C ASP A 581 9.23 4.29 -2.10
N TYR A 582 8.68 3.63 -3.13
CA TYR A 582 8.85 2.20 -3.36
C TYR A 582 10.05 1.95 -4.28
N THR A 583 11.25 2.29 -3.82
CA THR A 583 12.46 2.14 -4.64
C THR A 583 12.81 0.66 -4.83
N PRO A 584 13.20 0.22 -6.04
CA PRO A 584 13.88 -1.05 -6.21
C PRO A 584 15.19 -1.10 -5.43
N THR A 585 15.68 -2.32 -5.28
CA THR A 585 17.06 -2.58 -4.91
C THR A 585 18.02 -2.10 -6.00
N ASN A 586 19.04 -1.34 -5.60
CA ASN A 586 20.10 -0.86 -6.48
C ASN A 586 21.08 -1.99 -6.82
N ILE A 587 20.82 -2.75 -7.89
CA ILE A 587 21.73 -3.76 -8.43
C ILE A 587 22.25 -3.27 -9.78
N ARG A 588 23.57 -3.09 -9.89
CA ARG A 588 24.23 -2.61 -11.10
C ARG A 588 24.58 -3.77 -12.03
N PHE A 589 24.32 -3.59 -13.33
CA PHE A 589 24.81 -4.53 -14.34
C PHE A 589 26.33 -4.43 -14.49
N ASP A 590 26.83 -3.22 -14.72
CA ASP A 590 28.24 -2.89 -14.74
C ASP A 590 28.55 -2.03 -13.52
N ALA A 591 28.92 -2.68 -12.42
CA ALA A 591 29.30 -1.99 -11.19
C ALA A 591 30.67 -1.32 -11.30
N GLY A 592 31.43 -1.55 -12.38
CA GLY A 592 32.86 -1.21 -12.44
C GLY A 592 33.57 -1.67 -11.16
N ASP A 593 34.31 -0.74 -10.54
CA ASP A 593 34.99 -0.98 -9.26
C ASP A 593 34.10 -0.76 -8.02
N THR A 594 32.87 -0.23 -8.13
CA THR A 594 32.05 0.13 -6.96
C THR A 594 30.55 -0.05 -7.16
N GLN A 595 30.02 -1.12 -6.57
CA GLN A 595 28.59 -1.24 -6.25
C GLN A 595 28.25 -0.29 -5.09
N GLY A 596 27.29 0.61 -5.31
CA GLY A 596 26.71 1.46 -4.26
C GLY A 596 25.85 0.67 -3.27
N ASP A 597 25.25 1.34 -2.29
CA ASP A 597 24.36 0.66 -1.34
C ASP A 597 23.15 0.06 -2.06
N TYR A 598 22.76 -1.17 -1.67
CA TYR A 598 21.62 -1.87 -2.26
C TYR A 598 20.27 -1.24 -1.91
N ALA A 599 20.22 -0.50 -0.80
CA ALA A 599 19.04 0.15 -0.26
C ALA A 599 19.41 1.52 0.29
N MET A 600 18.40 2.37 0.51
CA MET A 600 18.60 3.66 1.14
C MET A 600 18.97 3.50 2.62
N LEU A 601 20.10 4.08 3.01
CA LEU A 601 20.49 4.29 4.40
C LEU A 601 20.33 5.77 4.77
N GLY A 602 19.82 6.05 5.96
CA GLY A 602 19.37 7.39 6.36
C GLY A 602 18.00 7.77 5.79
N ILE A 603 17.72 9.07 5.82
CA ILE A 603 16.54 9.71 5.23
C ILE A 603 16.96 10.77 4.20
N GLY A 604 16.11 11.06 3.24
CA GLY A 604 16.42 11.87 2.07
C GLY A 604 16.11 13.35 2.26
N PRO A 605 16.57 14.23 1.35
CA PRO A 605 16.36 15.68 1.43
C PRO A 605 14.87 16.10 1.56
N TYR A 606 13.95 15.39 0.90
CA TYR A 606 12.51 15.62 1.04
C TYR A 606 12.02 15.30 2.45
N ASP A 607 12.53 14.24 3.08
CA ASP A 607 12.16 13.86 4.45
C ASP A 607 12.52 14.95 5.46
N TYR A 608 13.73 15.52 5.32
CA TYR A 608 14.14 16.69 6.13
C TYR A 608 13.20 17.87 5.93
N TRP A 609 12.81 18.15 4.68
CA TRP A 609 11.93 19.26 4.34
C TRP A 609 10.52 19.07 4.89
N ALA A 610 9.97 17.85 4.79
CA ALA A 610 8.66 17.51 5.30
C ALA A 610 8.62 17.67 6.83
N ILE A 611 9.60 17.12 7.55
CA ILE A 611 9.72 17.28 9.01
C ILE A 611 9.89 18.75 9.39
N GLU A 612 10.64 19.53 8.63
CA GLU A 612 10.77 20.97 8.86
C GLU A 612 9.42 21.68 8.77
N TYR A 613 8.63 21.43 7.74
CA TYR A 613 7.27 21.98 7.63
C TYR A 613 6.37 21.52 8.78
N GLY A 614 6.36 20.23 9.05
CA GLY A 614 5.46 19.63 10.03
C GLY A 614 5.76 20.05 11.46
N TYR A 615 7.04 20.23 11.82
CA TYR A 615 7.47 20.36 13.22
C TYR A 615 8.26 21.63 13.54
N SER A 616 8.49 22.54 12.58
CA SER A 616 9.11 23.84 12.86
C SER A 616 8.32 24.66 13.88
N PHE A 617 9.06 25.39 14.72
CA PHE A 617 8.55 26.32 15.73
C PHE A 617 8.32 27.73 15.15
N GLU A 618 8.67 27.97 13.88
CA GLU A 618 8.46 29.24 13.20
C GLU A 618 6.97 29.51 12.95
N SER A 619 6.59 30.78 13.00
CA SER A 619 5.21 31.21 12.71
C SER A 619 4.91 31.34 11.21
N ASP A 620 5.92 31.72 10.41
CA ASP A 620 5.80 31.83 8.96
C ASP A 620 6.47 30.65 8.26
N LEU A 621 5.68 29.82 7.60
CA LEU A 621 6.14 28.63 6.89
C LEU A 621 6.34 28.85 5.39
N LYS A 622 5.99 30.03 4.85
CA LYS A 622 6.12 30.32 3.42
C LYS A 622 7.55 30.13 2.91
N PRO A 623 8.62 30.51 3.64
CA PRO A 623 9.99 30.25 3.19
C PRO A 623 10.32 28.76 3.07
N ILE A 624 9.74 27.92 3.94
CA ILE A 624 9.91 26.46 3.87
C ILE A 624 9.25 25.97 2.59
N LEU A 625 7.99 26.35 2.36
CA LEU A 625 7.18 25.91 1.22
C LEU A 625 7.70 26.38 -0.14
N ALA A 626 8.36 27.54 -0.20
CA ALA A 626 8.93 28.09 -1.43
C ALA A 626 10.02 27.22 -2.07
N ARG A 627 10.57 26.25 -1.32
CA ARG A 627 11.56 25.28 -1.83
C ARG A 627 10.97 24.15 -2.67
N VAL A 628 9.66 24.12 -2.92
CA VAL A 628 9.01 23.12 -3.80
C VAL A 628 9.67 23.00 -5.19
N THR A 629 10.37 24.04 -5.62
CA THR A 629 11.08 24.12 -6.90
C THR A 629 12.37 23.28 -6.93
N ASP A 630 12.90 22.87 -5.77
CA ASP A 630 14.09 22.02 -5.68
C ASP A 630 13.79 20.64 -6.30
N PRO A 631 14.58 20.18 -7.30
CA PRO A 631 14.41 18.86 -7.91
C PRO A 631 14.47 17.68 -6.93
N LYS A 632 15.10 17.85 -5.76
CA LYS A 632 15.20 16.80 -4.72
C LYS A 632 14.01 16.79 -3.77
N LEU A 633 13.11 17.77 -3.87
CA LEU A 633 11.94 17.94 -3.00
C LEU A 633 10.62 17.68 -3.75
N GLN A 634 10.68 17.06 -4.93
CA GLN A 634 9.49 16.75 -5.72
C GLN A 634 8.60 15.73 -4.98
N PHE A 635 7.29 15.87 -5.16
CA PHE A 635 6.29 15.09 -4.46
C PHE A 635 5.17 14.61 -5.39
N ALA A 636 4.86 13.31 -5.32
CA ALA A 636 3.65 12.70 -5.85
C ALA A 636 3.30 11.46 -5.02
N THR A 637 2.02 11.16 -4.85
CA THR A 637 1.55 10.18 -3.88
C THR A 637 0.55 9.18 -4.49
N ASP A 638 -0.16 8.40 -3.69
CA ASP A 638 -0.95 7.22 -4.11
C ASP A 638 -1.85 7.47 -5.32
N GLU A 639 -2.67 8.51 -5.27
CA GLU A 639 -3.60 8.89 -6.35
C GLU A 639 -2.89 9.38 -7.61
N ASP A 640 -1.66 9.89 -7.50
CA ASP A 640 -0.90 10.37 -8.65
C ASP A 640 -0.36 9.21 -9.51
N THR A 641 -0.30 7.99 -8.95
CA THR A 641 0.25 6.81 -9.66
C THR A 641 -0.57 6.38 -10.86
N LEU A 642 -1.84 6.80 -10.93
CA LEU A 642 -2.78 6.54 -12.04
C LEU A 642 -2.82 7.70 -13.06
N GLY A 643 -1.99 8.72 -12.84
CA GLY A 643 -1.96 9.97 -13.59
C GLY A 643 -1.05 9.97 -14.82
N PRO A 644 -0.87 11.14 -15.45
CA PRO A 644 -0.03 11.28 -16.63
C PRO A 644 1.46 11.37 -16.32
N ASP A 645 1.86 11.49 -15.06
CA ASP A 645 3.27 11.71 -14.70
C ASP A 645 4.04 10.39 -14.63
N PRO A 646 5.01 10.15 -15.53
CA PRO A 646 5.77 8.91 -15.51
C PRO A 646 6.74 8.81 -14.32
N LEU A 647 6.99 9.91 -13.59
CA LEU A 647 7.78 9.91 -12.36
C LEU A 647 6.95 9.65 -11.11
N ALA A 648 5.61 9.61 -11.18
CA ALA A 648 4.78 9.18 -10.07
C ALA A 648 4.61 7.65 -10.14
N ARG A 649 5.73 6.92 -10.10
CA ARG A 649 5.75 5.52 -10.48
C ARG A 649 6.41 4.67 -9.41
N ARG A 650 5.66 3.68 -8.90
CA ARG A 650 6.24 2.66 -8.02
C ARG A 650 7.34 1.94 -8.77
N TYR A 651 8.38 1.54 -8.03
CA TYR A 651 9.36 0.57 -8.51
C TYR A 651 10.27 1.06 -9.65
N ASP A 652 10.32 2.37 -9.90
CA ASP A 652 11.28 3.03 -10.79
C ASP A 652 12.54 3.50 -10.03
N TYR A 653 13.59 3.90 -10.76
CA TYR A 653 14.84 4.27 -10.11
C TYR A 653 15.70 5.22 -10.93
N GLY A 654 16.32 6.15 -10.22
CA GLY A 654 17.24 7.13 -10.77
C GLY A 654 16.53 8.29 -11.47
N LYS A 655 17.26 9.40 -11.60
CA LYS A 655 16.82 10.62 -12.29
C LYS A 655 16.50 10.40 -13.77
N ASP A 656 17.11 9.39 -14.38
CA ASP A 656 16.82 8.93 -15.72
C ASP A 656 16.44 7.43 -15.67
N PRO A 657 15.16 7.11 -15.45
CA PRO A 657 14.70 5.72 -15.32
C PRO A 657 14.92 4.85 -16.56
N LEU A 658 15.19 5.44 -17.73
CA LEU A 658 15.54 4.67 -18.93
C LEU A 658 16.88 3.94 -18.76
N ASN A 659 17.88 4.58 -18.12
CA ASN A 659 19.16 3.93 -17.84
C ASN A 659 18.98 2.74 -16.89
N PHE A 660 18.12 2.89 -15.88
CA PHE A 660 17.79 1.80 -14.99
C PHE A 660 17.08 0.67 -15.73
N ALA A 661 16.08 0.99 -16.56
CA ALA A 661 15.34 0.01 -17.36
C ALA A 661 16.28 -0.78 -18.29
N ASN A 662 17.24 -0.12 -18.94
CA ASN A 662 18.26 -0.78 -19.77
C ASN A 662 19.09 -1.78 -18.96
N GLU A 663 19.56 -1.42 -17.77
CA GLU A 663 20.31 -2.33 -16.91
C GLU A 663 19.49 -3.52 -16.43
N GLN A 664 18.18 -3.32 -16.15
CA GLN A 664 17.30 -4.44 -15.81
C GLN A 664 17.19 -5.45 -16.96
N ILE A 665 17.20 -5.00 -18.22
CA ILE A 665 17.20 -5.90 -19.39
C ILE A 665 18.55 -6.60 -19.59
N GLN A 666 19.65 -5.89 -19.33
CA GLN A 666 20.99 -6.50 -19.36
C GLN A 666 21.15 -7.57 -18.28
N LEU A 667 20.71 -7.29 -17.04
CA LEU A 667 20.67 -8.27 -15.95
C LEU A 667 19.77 -9.46 -16.28
N ALA A 668 18.57 -9.23 -16.81
CA ALA A 668 17.67 -10.31 -17.22
C ALA A 668 18.32 -11.21 -18.29
N THR A 669 19.01 -10.62 -19.26
CA THR A 669 19.73 -11.35 -20.32
C THR A 669 20.88 -12.18 -19.75
N LEU A 670 21.72 -11.58 -18.88
CA LEU A 670 22.83 -12.26 -18.21
C LEU A 670 22.36 -13.44 -17.37
N TYR A 671 21.34 -13.24 -16.53
CA TYR A 671 20.85 -14.31 -15.67
C TYR A 671 20.22 -15.44 -16.48
N ARG A 672 19.51 -15.14 -17.58
CA ARG A 672 18.98 -16.15 -18.51
C ARG A 672 20.07 -17.05 -19.09
N SER A 673 21.19 -16.48 -19.52
CA SER A 673 22.28 -17.27 -20.11
C SER A 673 22.98 -18.17 -19.09
N GLN A 674 22.87 -17.87 -17.79
CA GLN A 674 23.53 -18.62 -16.71
C GLN A 674 22.58 -19.56 -15.95
N LEU A 675 21.30 -19.65 -16.35
CA LEU A 675 20.29 -20.44 -15.62
C LEU A 675 20.66 -21.91 -15.49
N LEU A 676 21.02 -22.56 -16.60
CA LEU A 676 21.25 -24.00 -16.62
C LEU A 676 22.58 -24.40 -15.98
N GLU A 677 23.62 -23.57 -16.17
CA GLU A 677 24.98 -23.90 -15.75
C GLU A 677 25.28 -23.45 -14.31
N LYS A 678 24.81 -22.27 -13.89
CA LYS A 678 25.19 -21.65 -12.62
C LYS A 678 24.05 -21.58 -11.61
N PHE A 679 22.82 -21.38 -12.07
CA PHE A 679 21.68 -21.25 -11.16
C PHE A 679 21.11 -22.61 -10.73
N VAL A 680 20.99 -23.59 -11.63
CA VAL A 680 20.54 -24.95 -11.32
C VAL A 680 21.75 -25.82 -10.99
N LYS A 681 21.91 -26.22 -9.72
CA LYS A 681 23.04 -27.05 -9.28
C LYS A 681 22.71 -28.55 -9.35
N ASN A 682 23.73 -29.40 -9.29
CA ASN A 682 23.53 -30.86 -9.19
C ASN A 682 22.67 -31.21 -7.98
N GLY A 683 21.62 -32.01 -8.20
CA GLY A 683 20.63 -32.37 -7.17
C GLY A 683 19.44 -31.41 -7.05
N ASP A 684 19.46 -30.24 -7.69
CA ASP A 684 18.31 -29.36 -7.76
C ASP A 684 17.20 -29.95 -8.66
N SER A 685 15.95 -29.59 -8.37
CA SER A 685 14.85 -29.84 -9.31
C SER A 685 14.94 -28.88 -10.50
N TRP A 686 14.71 -29.40 -11.70
CA TRP A 686 14.57 -28.59 -12.93
C TRP A 686 13.49 -27.51 -12.85
N ALA A 687 12.51 -27.62 -11.94
CA ALA A 687 11.55 -26.54 -11.68
C ALA A 687 12.23 -25.22 -11.25
N LYS A 688 13.48 -25.27 -10.80
CA LYS A 688 14.31 -24.09 -10.52
C LYS A 688 14.65 -23.31 -11.78
N ALA A 689 14.91 -23.97 -12.92
CA ALA A 689 15.16 -23.30 -14.21
C ALA A 689 13.95 -22.45 -14.64
N ARG A 690 12.74 -23.03 -14.59
CA ARG A 690 11.49 -22.31 -14.87
C ARG A 690 11.32 -21.10 -13.96
N ARG A 691 11.59 -21.25 -12.66
CA ARG A 691 11.48 -20.14 -11.70
C ARG A 691 12.45 -19.01 -12.02
N GLY A 692 13.73 -19.34 -12.29
CA GLY A 692 14.73 -18.34 -12.66
C GLY A 692 14.33 -17.59 -13.94
N TYR A 693 13.84 -18.31 -14.95
CA TYR A 693 13.33 -17.69 -16.16
C TYR A 693 12.12 -16.78 -15.89
N GLU A 694 11.14 -17.22 -15.10
CA GLU A 694 9.96 -16.41 -14.72
C GLU A 694 10.35 -15.14 -13.92
N ILE A 695 11.39 -15.19 -13.08
CA ILE A 695 11.98 -14.01 -12.40
C ILE A 695 12.54 -13.03 -13.44
N THR A 696 13.36 -13.50 -14.38
CA THR A 696 13.94 -12.62 -15.43
C THR A 696 12.88 -12.05 -16.37
N LEU A 697 11.83 -12.82 -16.69
CA LEU A 697 10.71 -12.34 -17.50
C LEU A 697 9.89 -11.27 -16.76
N SER A 698 9.86 -11.34 -15.43
CA SER A 698 9.25 -10.29 -14.60
C SER A 698 10.09 -9.02 -14.55
N LEU A 699 11.43 -9.12 -14.55
CA LEU A 699 12.31 -7.95 -14.71
C LEU A 699 12.04 -7.25 -16.04
N GLN A 700 11.97 -8.02 -17.13
CA GLN A 700 11.64 -7.50 -18.46
C GLN A 700 10.26 -6.81 -18.49
N ALA A 701 9.23 -7.43 -17.92
CA ALA A 701 7.90 -6.84 -17.87
C ALA A 701 7.83 -5.55 -17.02
N ARG A 702 8.52 -5.50 -15.88
CA ARG A 702 8.63 -4.32 -15.02
C ARG A 702 9.28 -3.16 -15.76
N ALA A 703 10.36 -3.41 -16.49
CA ALA A 703 11.04 -2.40 -17.30
C ALA A 703 10.18 -1.88 -18.46
N ILE A 704 9.49 -2.78 -19.18
CA ILE A 704 8.54 -2.39 -20.25
C ILE A 704 7.42 -1.52 -19.68
N SER A 705 6.78 -1.96 -18.59
CA SER A 705 5.65 -1.23 -18.00
C SER A 705 6.06 0.15 -17.49
N MET A 706 7.26 0.27 -16.90
CA MET A 706 7.82 1.55 -16.48
C MET A 706 7.99 2.51 -17.66
N MET A 707 8.62 2.06 -18.75
CA MET A 707 8.89 2.91 -19.91
C MET A 707 7.66 3.21 -20.75
N ALA A 708 6.66 2.32 -20.79
CA ALA A 708 5.41 2.58 -21.50
C ALA A 708 4.65 3.81 -20.97
N ASN A 709 4.77 4.11 -19.68
CA ASN A 709 4.11 5.27 -19.06
C ASN A 709 4.69 6.62 -19.50
N TRP A 710 5.92 6.65 -20.04
CA TRP A 710 6.54 7.87 -20.56
C TRP A 710 5.92 8.33 -21.88
N ILE A 711 5.29 7.42 -22.62
CA ILE A 711 4.64 7.71 -23.90
C ILE A 711 3.34 8.51 -23.65
N GLY A 712 3.30 9.75 -24.12
CA GLY A 712 2.23 10.69 -23.81
C GLY A 712 2.27 11.22 -22.38
N GLY A 713 3.39 11.08 -21.67
CA GLY A 713 3.54 11.50 -20.28
C GLY A 713 3.58 13.03 -20.11
N VAL A 714 3.19 13.49 -18.92
CA VAL A 714 3.25 14.90 -18.49
C VAL A 714 3.68 14.97 -17.03
N HIS A 715 4.78 15.66 -16.75
CA HIS A 715 5.20 15.94 -15.39
C HIS A 715 4.23 16.91 -14.70
N VAL A 716 3.76 16.53 -13.52
CA VAL A 716 2.87 17.29 -12.65
C VAL A 716 3.68 17.90 -11.52
N LEU A 717 3.86 19.22 -11.53
CA LEU A 717 4.58 19.96 -10.51
C LEU A 717 3.60 20.62 -9.54
N ARG A 718 3.90 20.61 -8.24
CA ARG A 718 3.06 21.22 -7.19
C ARG A 718 3.36 22.72 -6.96
N ASP A 719 4.13 23.34 -7.85
CA ASP A 719 4.49 24.76 -7.82
C ASP A 719 3.23 25.65 -7.82
N LYS A 720 3.25 26.69 -6.99
CA LYS A 720 2.23 27.74 -6.95
C LYS A 720 2.72 28.98 -7.69
N LYS A 721 1.77 29.78 -8.19
CA LYS A 721 2.10 31.05 -8.85
C LYS A 721 2.93 31.95 -7.93
N GLY A 722 4.10 32.34 -8.39
CA GLY A 722 5.06 33.16 -7.62
C GLY A 722 6.15 32.37 -6.91
N ASP A 723 6.10 31.04 -6.93
CA ASP A 723 7.26 30.21 -6.55
C ASP A 723 8.41 30.42 -7.54
N GLU A 724 9.64 30.15 -7.11
CA GLU A 724 10.86 30.46 -7.86
C GLU A 724 10.86 29.84 -9.27
N GLY A 725 11.28 30.62 -10.26
CA GLY A 725 11.29 30.20 -11.66
C GLY A 725 9.91 30.12 -12.34
N ASN A 726 8.81 30.25 -11.58
CA ASN A 726 7.43 30.23 -12.09
C ASN A 726 7.18 29.07 -13.07
N ARG A 727 7.60 27.86 -12.67
CA ARG A 727 7.48 26.66 -13.49
C ARG A 727 6.02 26.36 -13.77
N ALA A 728 5.72 25.94 -15.00
CA ALA A 728 4.37 25.49 -15.34
C ALA A 728 4.05 24.20 -14.54
N PRO A 729 2.88 24.11 -13.88
CA PRO A 729 2.48 22.92 -13.13
C PRO A 729 2.34 21.66 -13.99
N LEU A 730 2.18 21.81 -15.31
CA LEU A 730 2.13 20.71 -16.26
C LEU A 730 3.23 20.91 -17.30
N GLN A 731 4.11 19.92 -17.45
CA GLN A 731 5.18 19.93 -18.44
C GLN A 731 5.15 18.63 -19.23
N VAL A 732 4.89 18.70 -20.53
CA VAL A 732 4.95 17.51 -21.39
C VAL A 732 6.36 16.92 -21.31
N VAL A 733 6.46 15.60 -21.15
CA VAL A 733 7.75 14.90 -21.14
C VAL A 733 8.52 15.24 -22.41
N PRO A 734 9.82 15.58 -22.34
CA PRO A 734 10.61 15.91 -23.53
C PRO A 734 10.49 14.86 -24.63
N VAL A 735 10.30 15.30 -25.88
CA VAL A 735 10.03 14.41 -27.03
C VAL A 735 11.10 13.33 -27.20
N GLU A 736 12.38 13.67 -27.00
CA GLU A 736 13.48 12.72 -27.08
C GLU A 736 13.38 11.58 -26.04
N GLN A 737 12.90 11.88 -24.83
CA GLN A 737 12.68 10.86 -23.80
C GLN A 737 11.48 9.98 -24.15
N GLN A 738 10.41 10.55 -24.71
CA GLN A 738 9.26 9.77 -25.16
C GLN A 738 9.62 8.83 -26.33
N ARG A 739 10.41 9.30 -27.30
CA ARG A 739 10.92 8.49 -28.43
C ARG A 739 11.85 7.39 -27.94
N ALA A 740 12.76 7.70 -27.02
CA ALA A 740 13.67 6.71 -26.43
C ALA A 740 12.90 5.64 -25.65
N ALA A 741 11.89 6.03 -24.86
CA ALA A 741 11.02 5.11 -24.16
C ALA A 741 10.20 4.23 -25.12
N LEU A 742 9.62 4.81 -26.18
CA LEU A 742 8.91 4.06 -27.22
C LEU A 742 9.82 3.03 -27.90
N LYS A 743 11.03 3.45 -28.28
CA LYS A 743 12.05 2.58 -28.88
C LYS A 743 12.40 1.43 -27.92
N PHE A 744 12.69 1.74 -26.66
CA PHE A 744 12.99 0.73 -25.64
C PHE A 744 11.86 -0.29 -25.52
N VAL A 745 10.61 0.17 -25.42
CA VAL A 745 9.42 -0.69 -25.28
C VAL A 745 9.29 -1.64 -26.47
N VAL A 746 9.41 -1.15 -27.71
CA VAL A 746 9.26 -1.99 -28.90
C VAL A 746 10.42 -2.99 -29.04
N GLU A 747 11.66 -2.58 -28.78
CA GLU A 747 12.82 -3.47 -28.88
C GLU A 747 12.80 -4.57 -27.81
N THR A 748 12.37 -4.20 -26.59
CA THR A 748 12.36 -5.10 -25.43
C THR A 748 11.19 -6.07 -25.44
N ALA A 749 10.10 -5.78 -26.15
CA ALA A 749 8.92 -6.65 -26.20
C ALA A 749 8.76 -7.42 -27.52
N PHE A 750 9.17 -6.83 -28.65
CA PHE A 750 8.76 -7.36 -29.95
C PHE A 750 9.83 -8.21 -30.62
N GLN A 751 11.09 -8.15 -30.23
CA GLN A 751 12.15 -9.00 -30.80
C GLN A 751 12.05 -10.44 -30.27
N ASP A 752 12.35 -11.45 -31.08
CA ASP A 752 12.24 -12.85 -30.63
C ASP A 752 13.45 -13.23 -29.77
N GLU A 753 14.60 -12.69 -30.12
CA GLU A 753 15.91 -12.94 -29.52
C GLU A 753 15.97 -12.49 -28.07
N ILE A 754 15.22 -11.43 -27.71
CA ILE A 754 15.20 -10.88 -26.35
C ILE A 754 14.69 -11.88 -25.31
N TYR A 755 13.90 -12.88 -25.72
CA TYR A 755 13.40 -13.92 -24.83
C TYR A 755 14.43 -15.02 -24.54
N ALA A 756 15.52 -15.10 -25.32
CA ALA A 756 16.61 -16.07 -25.13
C ALA A 756 16.14 -17.53 -24.96
N LEU A 757 15.06 -17.91 -25.65
CA LEU A 757 14.48 -19.24 -25.57
C LEU A 757 15.24 -20.22 -26.48
N THR A 758 15.82 -21.26 -25.89
CA THR A 758 16.46 -22.37 -26.61
C THR A 758 15.74 -23.69 -26.34
N PRO A 759 15.80 -24.68 -27.26
CA PRO A 759 15.27 -26.02 -26.98
C PRO A 759 15.83 -26.61 -25.68
N GLU A 760 17.13 -26.42 -25.43
CA GLU A 760 17.81 -26.91 -24.23
C GLU A 760 17.21 -26.34 -22.94
N LEU A 761 16.95 -25.02 -22.91
CA LEU A 761 16.31 -24.38 -21.77
C LEU A 761 14.87 -24.87 -21.59
N LEU A 762 14.09 -24.92 -22.68
CA LEU A 762 12.67 -25.30 -22.66
C LEU A 762 12.44 -26.72 -22.16
N GLU A 763 13.29 -27.68 -22.55
CA GLU A 763 13.25 -29.07 -22.06
C GLU A 763 13.41 -29.17 -20.54
N ARG A 764 14.02 -28.15 -19.91
CA ARG A 764 14.32 -28.08 -18.48
C ARG A 764 13.38 -27.15 -17.70
N MET A 765 12.48 -26.42 -18.36
CA MET A 765 11.53 -25.50 -17.72
C MET A 765 10.27 -26.22 -17.18
N THR A 766 10.46 -27.17 -16.25
CA THR A 766 9.34 -27.92 -15.64
C THR A 766 8.74 -27.25 -14.40
N THR A 767 7.72 -27.86 -13.77
CA THR A 767 7.20 -27.47 -12.45
C THR A 767 7.17 -28.65 -11.48
N SER A 768 7.32 -28.39 -10.18
CA SER A 768 7.11 -29.40 -9.15
C SER A 768 5.69 -29.31 -8.60
N LYS A 769 4.86 -30.33 -8.82
CA LYS A 769 3.50 -30.37 -8.26
C LYS A 769 3.57 -30.65 -6.76
N LYS A 770 3.30 -29.64 -5.93
CA LYS A 770 3.14 -29.81 -4.48
C LYS A 770 1.70 -30.18 -4.18
N LEU A 771 1.42 -31.46 -3.93
CA LEU A 771 0.06 -31.97 -3.64
C LEU A 771 -0.56 -31.37 -2.37
N GLY A 772 0.24 -30.87 -1.42
CA GLY A 772 -0.23 -30.10 -0.25
C GLY A 772 -0.29 -28.57 -0.47
N GLY A 773 -0.11 -28.10 -1.71
CA GLY A 773 -0.14 -26.68 -2.08
C GLY A 773 -1.53 -26.21 -2.54
N SER A 774 -1.58 -25.07 -3.24
CA SER A 774 -2.82 -24.57 -3.85
C SER A 774 -3.29 -25.47 -5.00
N VAL A 775 -4.60 -25.50 -5.24
CA VAL A 775 -5.19 -26.20 -6.39
C VAL A 775 -4.57 -25.69 -7.70
N SER A 776 -4.29 -24.39 -7.82
CA SER A 776 -3.59 -23.82 -8.98
C SER A 776 -2.19 -24.42 -9.17
N SER A 777 -1.43 -24.61 -8.09
CA SER A 777 -0.11 -25.27 -8.15
C SER A 777 -0.20 -26.75 -8.50
N ALA A 778 -1.27 -27.44 -8.12
CA ALA A 778 -1.49 -28.85 -8.46
C ALA A 778 -1.95 -29.03 -9.92
N MET A 779 -2.75 -28.09 -10.41
CA MET A 779 -3.30 -28.11 -11.77
C MET A 779 -2.35 -27.53 -12.82
N ARG A 780 -1.26 -26.84 -12.42
CA ARG A 780 -0.26 -26.31 -13.34
C ARG A 780 0.36 -27.42 -14.18
N ASP A 781 0.45 -27.20 -15.49
CA ASP A 781 1.07 -28.13 -16.42
C ASP A 781 2.60 -28.18 -16.26
N TYR A 782 3.18 -29.32 -16.65
CA TYR A 782 4.62 -29.55 -16.53
C TYR A 782 5.41 -28.76 -17.55
N ASP A 783 4.88 -28.56 -18.75
CA ASP A 783 5.48 -27.70 -19.76
C ASP A 783 5.26 -26.22 -19.44
N TRP A 784 6.16 -25.39 -19.97
CA TRP A 784 6.02 -23.94 -19.92
C TRP A 784 5.34 -23.45 -21.19
N PRO A 785 4.18 -22.77 -21.13
CA PRO A 785 3.38 -22.48 -22.30
C PRO A 785 3.96 -21.29 -23.08
N ILE A 786 4.94 -21.59 -23.95
CA ILE A 786 5.81 -20.64 -24.66
C ILE A 786 5.01 -19.52 -25.33
N HIS A 787 4.11 -19.89 -26.24
CA HIS A 787 3.35 -18.92 -27.04
C HIS A 787 2.40 -18.08 -26.20
N ASP A 788 1.77 -18.66 -25.17
CA ASP A 788 0.87 -17.92 -24.28
C ASP A 788 1.65 -16.91 -23.42
N ARG A 789 2.84 -17.26 -22.91
CA ARG A 789 3.61 -16.35 -22.05
C ARG A 789 4.26 -15.21 -22.81
N VAL A 790 4.90 -15.52 -23.94
CA VAL A 790 5.49 -14.50 -24.81
C VAL A 790 4.38 -13.62 -25.40
N GLY A 791 3.34 -14.24 -25.92
CA GLY A 791 2.18 -13.54 -26.48
C GLY A 791 1.46 -12.66 -25.46
N ALA A 792 1.32 -13.10 -24.20
CA ALA A 792 0.72 -12.28 -23.15
C ALA A 792 1.54 -11.02 -22.84
N LEU A 793 2.88 -11.12 -22.79
CA LEU A 793 3.73 -9.94 -22.59
C LEU A 793 3.65 -8.98 -23.79
N GLN A 794 3.74 -9.52 -25.00
CA GLN A 794 3.61 -8.77 -26.25
C GLN A 794 2.25 -8.05 -26.35
N ALA A 795 1.15 -8.77 -26.10
CA ALA A 795 -0.20 -8.21 -26.10
C ALA A 795 -0.38 -7.14 -25.01
N SER A 796 0.15 -7.36 -23.80
CA SER A 796 0.08 -6.39 -22.70
C SER A 796 0.90 -5.13 -23.00
N THR A 797 2.02 -5.28 -23.72
CA THR A 797 2.82 -4.15 -24.21
C THR A 797 2.05 -3.35 -25.25
N LEU A 798 1.41 -4.03 -26.21
CA LEU A 798 0.51 -3.37 -27.16
C LEU A 798 -0.62 -2.64 -26.44
N THR A 799 -1.22 -3.22 -25.40
CA THR A 799 -2.23 -2.53 -24.59
C THR A 799 -1.67 -1.26 -23.95
N SER A 800 -0.45 -1.30 -23.40
CA SER A 800 0.15 -0.14 -22.72
C SER A 800 0.35 1.06 -23.67
N VAL A 801 0.72 0.77 -24.93
CA VAL A 801 1.02 1.79 -25.95
C VAL A 801 -0.21 2.21 -26.77
N LEU A 802 -1.08 1.26 -27.12
CA LEU A 802 -2.18 1.45 -28.08
C LEU A 802 -3.56 1.61 -27.45
N ASN A 803 -3.69 1.52 -26.12
CA ASN A 803 -4.99 1.79 -25.50
C ASN A 803 -5.43 3.24 -25.80
N PRO A 804 -6.75 3.50 -25.93
CA PRO A 804 -7.25 4.83 -26.30
C PRO A 804 -6.84 5.94 -25.33
N THR A 805 -6.64 5.65 -24.05
CA THR A 805 -6.21 6.65 -23.06
C THR A 805 -4.79 7.12 -23.33
N THR A 806 -3.85 6.20 -23.60
CA THR A 806 -2.46 6.53 -23.97
C THR A 806 -2.42 7.31 -25.28
N LEU A 807 -3.12 6.83 -26.31
CA LEU A 807 -3.17 7.51 -27.61
C LEU A 807 -3.81 8.91 -27.50
N ARG A 808 -4.88 9.07 -26.70
CA ARG A 808 -5.44 10.39 -26.40
C ARG A 808 -4.41 11.32 -25.76
N ARG A 809 -3.63 10.85 -24.78
CA ARG A 809 -2.60 11.68 -24.13
C ARG A 809 -1.56 12.18 -25.13
N VAL A 810 -1.12 11.32 -26.06
CA VAL A 810 -0.21 11.71 -27.15
C VAL A 810 -0.85 12.81 -27.99
N TYR A 811 -2.09 12.60 -28.44
CA TYR A 811 -2.83 13.57 -29.25
C TYR A 811 -3.04 14.92 -28.54
N ASP A 812 -3.44 14.90 -27.27
CA ASP A 812 -3.65 16.11 -26.48
C ASP A 812 -2.33 16.84 -26.22
N ASN A 813 -1.21 16.11 -26.11
CA ASN A 813 0.11 16.71 -25.96
C ASN A 813 0.59 17.42 -27.24
N GLU A 814 0.20 16.95 -28.44
CA GLU A 814 0.41 17.70 -29.70
C GLU A 814 -0.22 19.10 -29.63
N PHE A 815 -1.35 19.25 -28.92
CA PHE A 815 -2.02 20.55 -28.73
C PHE A 815 -1.41 21.38 -27.59
N ARG A 816 -0.80 20.74 -26.59
CA ARG A 816 -0.12 21.43 -25.47
C ARG A 816 1.23 22.01 -25.87
N ILE A 817 1.88 21.43 -26.88
CA ILE A 817 3.16 21.90 -27.40
C ILE A 817 2.91 22.94 -28.51
N PRO A 818 3.60 24.09 -28.50
CA PRO A 818 3.52 25.06 -29.59
C PRO A 818 3.82 24.42 -30.95
N ALA A 819 3.07 24.80 -31.99
CA ALA A 819 3.15 24.16 -33.32
C ALA A 819 4.52 24.29 -34.04
N ASP A 820 5.40 25.17 -33.56
CA ASP A 820 6.77 25.34 -34.03
C ASP A 820 7.80 24.49 -33.26
N GLN A 821 7.37 23.74 -32.24
CA GLN A 821 8.20 22.84 -31.46
C GLN A 821 7.89 21.38 -31.83
N ASP A 822 8.92 20.53 -31.71
CA ASP A 822 8.81 19.10 -31.98
C ASP A 822 8.01 18.39 -30.86
N ALA A 823 7.19 17.43 -31.26
CA ALA A 823 6.30 16.68 -30.39
C ALA A 823 6.19 15.23 -30.88
N LEU A 824 6.02 14.29 -29.95
CA LEU A 824 5.66 12.92 -30.32
C LEU A 824 4.21 12.92 -30.82
N THR A 825 3.98 12.43 -32.03
CA THR A 825 2.66 12.47 -32.67
C THR A 825 1.97 11.11 -32.72
N LEU A 826 0.63 11.11 -32.82
CA LEU A 826 -0.17 9.91 -33.02
C LEU A 826 0.30 9.05 -34.22
N PRO A 827 0.51 9.61 -35.43
CA PRO A 827 1.03 8.83 -36.56
C PRO A 827 2.40 8.23 -36.26
N GLU A 828 3.30 8.98 -35.63
CA GLU A 828 4.66 8.51 -35.29
C GLU A 828 4.62 7.29 -34.36
N VAL A 829 3.76 7.28 -33.35
CA VAL A 829 3.59 6.14 -32.45
C VAL A 829 3.08 4.91 -33.22
N LEU A 830 2.04 5.07 -34.03
CA LEU A 830 1.45 3.98 -34.81
C LEU A 830 2.43 3.42 -35.86
N ASP A 831 3.18 4.30 -36.54
CA ASP A 831 4.19 3.94 -37.53
C ASP A 831 5.36 3.20 -36.88
N THR A 832 5.83 3.66 -35.71
CA THR A 832 6.92 3.02 -34.97
C THR A 832 6.55 1.61 -34.53
N VAL A 833 5.35 1.44 -33.95
CA VAL A 833 4.84 0.12 -33.54
C VAL A 833 4.65 -0.79 -34.75
N THR A 834 4.05 -0.29 -35.82
CA THR A 834 3.85 -1.05 -37.06
C THR A 834 5.17 -1.45 -37.70
N GLY A 835 6.14 -0.54 -37.75
CA GLY A 835 7.48 -0.78 -38.28
C GLY A 835 8.22 -1.86 -37.51
N ALA A 836 8.18 -1.82 -36.17
CA ALA A 836 8.82 -2.81 -35.31
C ALA A 836 8.22 -4.22 -35.43
N ILE A 837 6.91 -4.32 -35.67
CA ILE A 837 6.19 -5.60 -35.74
C ILE A 837 6.28 -6.26 -37.13
N TRP A 838 6.39 -5.45 -38.17
CA TRP A 838 6.33 -5.88 -39.58
C TRP A 838 7.63 -5.60 -40.34
N GLY A 839 8.75 -5.43 -39.63
CA GLY A 839 10.04 -5.06 -40.21
C GLY A 839 10.55 -6.07 -41.24
N GLU A 840 10.27 -7.35 -41.05
CA GLU A 840 10.69 -8.42 -41.95
C GLU A 840 10.05 -8.34 -43.35
N LEU A 841 8.89 -7.67 -43.48
CA LEU A 841 8.28 -7.45 -44.80
C LEU A 841 9.14 -6.53 -45.69
N GLY A 842 10.08 -5.79 -45.10
CA GLY A 842 11.06 -4.97 -45.81
C GLY A 842 12.35 -5.71 -46.18
N VAL A 843 12.53 -6.95 -45.73
CA VAL A 843 13.75 -7.74 -45.94
C VAL A 843 13.49 -8.84 -46.97
N PRO A 844 14.14 -8.82 -48.15
CA PRO A 844 13.96 -9.87 -49.16
C PRO A 844 14.43 -11.25 -48.66
N LEU A 845 13.69 -12.32 -49.00
CA LEU A 845 14.16 -13.68 -48.72
C LEU A 845 15.25 -14.09 -49.71
N GLU A 846 16.44 -14.38 -49.18
CA GLU A 846 17.59 -14.84 -49.99
C GLU A 846 17.37 -16.28 -50.51
N ALA A 847 16.72 -17.15 -49.71
CA ALA A 847 16.48 -18.55 -50.03
C ALA A 847 15.07 -19.01 -49.62
N ALA A 848 14.66 -20.18 -50.10
CA ALA A 848 13.41 -20.80 -49.68
C ALA A 848 13.47 -21.21 -48.19
N THR A 849 12.43 -20.87 -47.46
CA THR A 849 12.26 -21.15 -46.03
C THR A 849 11.48 -22.45 -45.82
N ASN A 850 11.52 -23.01 -44.61
CA ASN A 850 10.79 -24.23 -44.28
C ASN A 850 10.14 -24.13 -42.90
N VAL A 851 9.24 -25.07 -42.56
CA VAL A 851 8.46 -24.99 -41.32
C VAL A 851 9.29 -24.99 -40.01
N ARG A 852 10.57 -25.39 -40.07
CA ARG A 852 11.50 -25.37 -38.93
C ARG A 852 12.46 -24.17 -38.95
N LYS A 853 12.58 -23.49 -40.09
CA LYS A 853 13.28 -22.22 -40.29
C LYS A 853 12.37 -21.30 -41.11
N PRO A 854 11.25 -20.86 -40.53
CA PRO A 854 10.22 -20.14 -41.28
C PRO A 854 10.67 -18.73 -41.62
N ALA A 855 10.07 -18.13 -42.65
CA ALA A 855 10.31 -16.72 -43.00
C ALA A 855 9.89 -15.77 -41.87
N ILE A 856 8.78 -16.10 -41.19
CA ILE A 856 8.25 -15.36 -40.05
C ILE A 856 8.14 -16.34 -38.89
N SER A 857 8.73 -16.07 -37.74
CA SER A 857 8.69 -16.99 -36.60
C SER A 857 7.28 -17.20 -36.03
N SER A 858 7.07 -18.25 -35.24
CA SER A 858 5.77 -18.47 -34.58
C SER A 858 5.41 -17.39 -33.55
N LEU A 859 6.40 -16.81 -32.86
CA LEU A 859 6.18 -15.72 -31.91
C LEU A 859 5.80 -14.44 -32.64
N ARG A 860 6.55 -14.13 -33.71
CA ARG A 860 6.30 -12.99 -34.60
C ARG A 860 4.92 -13.03 -35.25
N ARG A 861 4.48 -14.19 -35.76
CA ARG A 861 3.12 -14.35 -36.34
C ARG A 861 2.02 -14.08 -35.31
N ASN A 862 2.21 -14.49 -34.06
CA ASN A 862 1.24 -14.21 -32.99
C ASN A 862 1.18 -12.70 -32.69
N LEU A 863 2.32 -12.04 -32.56
CA LEU A 863 2.41 -10.57 -32.38
C LEU A 863 1.76 -9.81 -33.54
N GLN A 864 2.04 -10.21 -34.78
CA GLN A 864 1.46 -9.59 -35.97
C GLN A 864 -0.07 -9.72 -36.03
N ARG A 865 -0.58 -10.92 -35.73
CA ARG A 865 -2.02 -11.17 -35.65
C ARG A 865 -2.66 -10.32 -34.56
N GLU A 866 -2.00 -10.26 -33.41
CA GLU A 866 -2.46 -9.44 -32.31
C GLU A 866 -2.52 -7.97 -32.71
N HIS A 867 -1.44 -7.41 -33.28
CA HIS A 867 -1.42 -6.03 -33.78
C HIS A 867 -2.53 -5.73 -34.79
N VAL A 868 -2.78 -6.64 -35.74
CA VAL A 868 -3.89 -6.49 -36.71
C VAL A 868 -5.24 -6.49 -36.01
N ASN A 869 -5.47 -7.39 -35.07
CA ASN A 869 -6.70 -7.40 -34.27
C ASN A 869 -6.89 -6.07 -33.52
N ARG A 870 -5.82 -5.52 -32.93
CA ARG A 870 -5.83 -4.23 -32.22
C ARG A 870 -6.15 -3.06 -33.14
N LEU A 871 -5.54 -3.01 -34.33
CA LEU A 871 -5.85 -2.00 -35.33
C LEU A 871 -7.29 -2.11 -35.85
N ILE A 872 -7.80 -3.34 -36.05
CA ILE A 872 -9.19 -3.59 -36.40
C ILE A 872 -10.10 -3.04 -35.30
N ASP A 873 -9.87 -3.41 -34.04
CA ASP A 873 -10.66 -2.91 -32.90
C ASP A 873 -10.66 -1.38 -32.83
N LEU A 874 -9.51 -0.72 -32.98
CA LEU A 874 -9.40 0.74 -33.00
C LEU A 874 -10.07 1.38 -34.22
N SER A 875 -10.15 0.67 -35.35
CA SER A 875 -10.75 1.18 -36.58
C SER A 875 -12.28 1.26 -36.53
N MET A 876 -12.94 0.50 -35.67
CA MET A 876 -14.41 0.41 -35.59
C MET A 876 -15.03 1.65 -34.92
N THR A 877 -16.13 2.20 -35.45
CA THR A 877 -16.71 3.47 -34.97
C THR A 877 -17.33 3.43 -33.56
N ASN A 878 -17.67 2.26 -33.04
CA ASN A 878 -18.41 2.11 -31.78
C ASN A 878 -17.51 1.87 -30.55
N ASN A 879 -16.18 1.92 -30.71
CA ASN A 879 -15.22 1.52 -29.66
C ASN A 879 -14.61 2.69 -28.87
N GLY A 880 -15.04 3.92 -29.14
CA GLY A 880 -14.55 5.13 -28.48
C GLY A 880 -15.61 5.83 -27.62
N SER A 881 -15.21 6.30 -26.44
CA SER A 881 -16.05 7.08 -25.52
C SER A 881 -15.78 8.59 -25.54
N ASN A 882 -14.81 9.06 -26.35
CA ASN A 882 -14.37 10.46 -26.37
C ASN A 882 -13.97 10.96 -27.77
N GLU A 883 -13.82 12.27 -27.91
CA GLU A 883 -13.58 12.97 -29.19
C GLU A 883 -12.23 12.66 -29.85
N SER A 884 -11.22 12.25 -29.07
CA SER A 884 -9.90 11.89 -29.61
C SER A 884 -9.92 10.56 -30.37
N PHE A 885 -10.95 9.74 -30.17
CA PHE A 885 -11.05 8.42 -30.77
C PHE A 885 -11.22 8.47 -32.29
N LYS A 886 -11.88 9.50 -32.84
CA LYS A 886 -12.10 9.57 -34.30
C LYS A 886 -10.79 9.74 -35.09
N PRO A 887 -9.87 10.64 -34.72
CA PRO A 887 -8.51 10.67 -35.27
C PRO A 887 -7.79 9.32 -35.16
N ILE A 888 -7.81 8.68 -33.98
CA ILE A 888 -7.18 7.37 -33.74
C ILE A 888 -7.74 6.32 -34.72
N SER A 889 -9.07 6.24 -34.84
CA SER A 889 -9.76 5.32 -35.74
C SER A 889 -9.40 5.55 -37.21
N ASN A 890 -9.35 6.80 -37.65
CA ASN A 890 -8.97 7.14 -39.03
C ASN A 890 -7.52 6.72 -39.34
N LEU A 891 -6.59 6.95 -38.41
CA LEU A 891 -5.19 6.55 -38.55
C LEU A 891 -5.05 5.03 -38.52
N ALA A 892 -5.75 4.32 -37.62
CA ALA A 892 -5.76 2.86 -37.58
C ALA A 892 -6.24 2.26 -38.91
N ARG A 893 -7.27 2.85 -39.55
CA ARG A 893 -7.71 2.45 -40.90
C ARG A 893 -6.66 2.70 -41.96
N ALA A 894 -5.94 3.82 -41.88
CA ALA A 894 -4.86 4.11 -42.81
C ALA A 894 -3.72 3.08 -42.66
N GLN A 895 -3.35 2.74 -41.42
CA GLN A 895 -2.38 1.69 -41.13
C GLN A 895 -2.80 0.33 -41.69
N LEU A 896 -4.05 -0.09 -41.47
CA LEU A 896 -4.58 -1.34 -42.01
C LEU A 896 -4.48 -1.39 -43.54
N ARG A 897 -4.83 -0.31 -44.25
CA ARG A 897 -4.72 -0.25 -45.72
C ARG A 897 -3.27 -0.35 -46.19
N THR A 898 -2.36 0.41 -45.57
CA THR A 898 -0.93 0.36 -45.89
C THR A 898 -0.37 -1.05 -45.64
N LEU A 899 -0.73 -1.65 -44.51
CA LEU A 899 -0.28 -2.98 -44.13
C LEU A 899 -0.80 -4.06 -45.09
N ALA A 900 -2.07 -4.01 -45.50
CA ALA A 900 -2.61 -4.93 -46.50
C ALA A 900 -1.77 -4.91 -47.78
N GLY A 901 -1.47 -3.71 -48.32
CA GLY A 901 -0.63 -3.58 -49.51
C GLY A 901 0.78 -4.15 -49.32
N ARG A 902 1.40 -3.91 -48.16
CA ARG A 902 2.73 -4.48 -47.83
C ARG A 902 2.71 -6.01 -47.74
N VAL A 903 1.67 -6.57 -47.11
CA VAL A 903 1.50 -8.02 -46.98
C VAL A 903 1.30 -8.68 -48.34
N THR A 904 0.40 -8.15 -49.18
CA THR A 904 0.19 -8.65 -50.54
C THR A 904 1.48 -8.61 -51.36
N ALA A 905 2.17 -7.47 -51.38
CA ALA A 905 3.42 -7.31 -52.13
C ALA A 905 4.50 -8.29 -51.66
N TYR A 906 4.66 -8.49 -50.35
CA TYR A 906 5.64 -9.44 -49.81
C TYR A 906 5.29 -10.89 -50.13
N ARG A 907 4.00 -11.27 -50.08
CA ARG A 907 3.52 -12.60 -50.46
C ARG A 907 3.81 -12.89 -51.94
N GLU A 908 3.49 -11.95 -52.82
CA GLU A 908 3.70 -12.09 -54.27
C GLU A 908 5.18 -12.19 -54.61
N ALA A 909 6.02 -11.32 -54.03
CA ALA A 909 7.47 -11.32 -54.26
C ALA A 909 8.17 -12.60 -53.77
N ASN A 910 7.56 -13.33 -52.83
CA ASN A 910 8.16 -14.49 -52.17
C ASN A 910 7.32 -15.78 -52.30
N ALA A 911 6.40 -15.87 -53.26
CA ALA A 911 5.42 -16.96 -53.36
C ALA A 911 6.03 -18.37 -53.31
N GLU A 912 7.19 -18.56 -53.94
CA GLU A 912 7.92 -19.84 -53.98
C GLU A 912 8.91 -20.03 -52.81
N LYS A 913 9.22 -18.95 -52.07
CA LYS A 913 10.22 -18.95 -50.99
C LYS A 913 9.61 -19.05 -49.58
N LEU A 914 8.33 -18.73 -49.43
CA LEU A 914 7.64 -18.77 -48.15
C LEU A 914 7.30 -20.20 -47.73
N ASP A 915 7.62 -20.53 -46.48
CA ASP A 915 7.14 -21.74 -45.82
C ASP A 915 5.61 -21.72 -45.63
N ALA A 916 5.04 -22.90 -45.38
CA ALA A 916 3.58 -23.07 -45.29
C ALA A 916 2.93 -22.24 -44.16
N TYR A 917 3.61 -22.07 -43.02
CA TYR A 917 3.05 -21.31 -41.90
C TYR A 917 3.09 -19.81 -42.15
N SER A 918 4.21 -19.29 -42.67
CA SER A 918 4.31 -17.86 -43.00
C SER A 918 3.34 -17.48 -44.11
N ARG A 919 3.18 -18.33 -45.14
CA ARG A 919 2.22 -18.11 -46.22
C ARG A 919 0.77 -18.06 -45.72
N ALA A 920 0.36 -19.08 -44.96
CA ALA A 920 -1.01 -19.17 -44.44
C ALA A 920 -1.33 -18.02 -43.46
N HIS A 921 -0.35 -17.60 -42.65
CA HIS A 921 -0.51 -16.45 -41.76
C HIS A 921 -0.70 -15.15 -42.51
N LEU A 922 0.13 -14.86 -43.51
CA LEU A 922 -0.01 -13.65 -44.31
C LEU A 922 -1.34 -13.63 -45.10
N GLU A 923 -1.79 -14.80 -45.58
CA GLU A 923 -3.12 -14.95 -46.18
C GLU A 923 -4.25 -14.66 -45.19
N GLU A 924 -4.14 -15.17 -43.96
CA GLU A 924 -5.14 -14.93 -42.93
C GLU A 924 -5.19 -13.46 -42.50
N VAL A 925 -4.03 -12.82 -42.35
CA VAL A 925 -3.91 -11.38 -42.07
C VAL A 925 -4.56 -10.55 -43.17
N GLU A 926 -4.22 -10.80 -44.44
CA GLU A 926 -4.79 -10.06 -45.57
C GLU A 926 -6.32 -10.21 -45.63
N ASN A 927 -6.82 -11.43 -45.42
CA ASN A 927 -8.25 -11.72 -45.35
C ASN A 927 -8.93 -11.01 -44.17
N ALA A 928 -8.29 -10.99 -42.99
CA ALA A 928 -8.82 -10.32 -41.80
C ALA A 928 -8.92 -8.81 -42.02
N ILE A 929 -7.88 -8.18 -42.55
CA ILE A 929 -7.88 -6.75 -42.88
C ILE A 929 -8.97 -6.44 -43.91
N THR A 930 -9.04 -7.21 -45.00
CA THR A 930 -10.05 -7.00 -46.06
C THR A 930 -11.46 -7.05 -45.50
N LYS A 931 -11.80 -8.09 -44.72
CA LYS A 931 -13.12 -8.23 -44.10
C LYS A 931 -13.44 -7.10 -43.13
N ALA A 932 -12.48 -6.64 -42.33
CA ALA A 932 -12.68 -5.52 -41.42
C ALA A 932 -12.97 -4.22 -42.18
N MET A 933 -12.24 -3.97 -43.28
CA MET A 933 -12.44 -2.80 -44.14
C MET A 933 -13.80 -2.83 -44.86
N GLU A 934 -14.34 -4.01 -45.16
CA GLU A 934 -15.68 -4.19 -45.75
C GLU A 934 -16.82 -4.08 -44.72
N ALA A 935 -16.66 -4.66 -43.53
CA ALA A 935 -17.71 -4.73 -42.50
C ALA A 935 -18.11 -3.35 -41.96
N ASP A 936 -17.15 -2.44 -41.77
CA ASP A 936 -17.44 -1.08 -41.31
C ASP A 936 -18.24 -0.26 -42.35
N PHE A 937 -18.13 -0.59 -43.64
CA PHE A 937 -18.92 0.02 -44.72
C PHE A 937 -20.41 -0.34 -44.65
N VAL A 938 -20.75 -1.43 -43.92
CA VAL A 938 -22.12 -1.92 -43.73
C VAL A 938 -22.76 -1.37 -42.45
N ILE A 939 -21.95 -1.11 -41.41
CA ILE A 939 -22.43 -0.60 -40.09
C ILE A 939 -22.56 0.93 -40.07
N SER A 940 -21.86 1.64 -40.97
CA SER A 940 -21.87 3.11 -41.07
C SER A 940 -22.90 3.70 -42.07
N LYS A 941 -23.74 2.85 -42.67
CA LYS A 941 -24.95 3.24 -43.42
C LYS A 941 -26.18 2.95 -42.59
#